data_AF-A0A0W0XW74-F1
#
_entry.id   AF-A0A0W0XW74-F1
#
_cell.length_a   1.000
_cell.length_b   1.000
_cell.length_c   1.000
_cell.angle_alpha   90.00
_cell.angle_beta   90.00
_cell.angle_gamma   90.00
#
_symmetry.space_group_name_H-M   'P 1'
#
loop_
_entity.id
_entity.type
_entity.pdbx_description
1 polymer ?
#
loop_
_entity_poly.entity_id
_entity_poly.type
_entity_poly.pdbx_seq_one_letter_code
_entity_poly.pdbx_strand_id
1 'polypeptide(L)'
;MKISFIKNCLTNYDKNKGYLRVLKDESHISQLRVFYNELGGDKAEDRELNPQELLKLVTIALGKKNWNDSQSADVFTEIFKQFGGKEAYQYLVDKNGLTAENVALLEKNVAAYSRNSQEIGGLAILLDYSSQSVPPLSLSVLSDESLYFDLVSMYNKTGCLTRLKKDGLLSKNALLLIAKCKDVEVAEQLIRLMNAQNSFNDANLLSLAKNPDALEPIFQILTSLGQKDVFPPTFCDVTTLFSFNAVTATNFKHYLQGIEQQCLKSKTTAAPEIGKKLLAHAETLANQNPLVMEKALSVFKQQGWIITDYLDYLLAIKDANLYYTVLNMAKLSLEAVYLPRILDAVKAEATHYRTIVSGIVHLKEKNALTEEHLIFILSSCAHAHTLAAALTQWPHLKEKKIPVAPEELLKHPPFAEKIVGALHELSNTVVLTEQLSMQVISKPESAEAAKPIFQLLRSNDLCTEKMVGFLYQNNMMNHHLHKALVALDAASILTNTNIIKLSLNMAYLKTIASACATLSNANALVKELNAHKSCTRLNQDIFDALIAKPLDALKLAESSGGLLRRLNSSIKDEEACEFVKIRKEARSLALLQRSGLLFGPYIEPYTKGEKKPFTLEERQALEKKSIFHIASFLGNGRLLEKTVEDHVAKEAVEGIFNGKIG
;
A
#
# COMPACT_ATOMS: atom_id res chain seq x y z
N MET A 1 53.53 -13.56 38.77
CA MET A 1 54.85 -14.25 38.93
C MET A 1 55.36 -14.03 40.35
N LYS A 2 55.98 -15.03 40.99
CA LYS A 2 56.50 -14.92 42.37
C LYS A 2 57.98 -14.54 42.45
N ILE A 3 58.38 -13.93 43.56
CA ILE A 3 59.78 -13.52 43.83
C ILE A 3 60.72 -14.74 43.85
N SER A 4 60.28 -15.89 44.39
CA SER A 4 61.06 -17.14 44.39
C SER A 4 61.42 -17.64 42.99
N PHE A 5 60.60 -17.34 41.97
CA PHE A 5 60.92 -17.70 40.59
C PHE A 5 62.16 -16.95 40.10
N ILE A 6 62.26 -15.65 40.38
CA ILE A 6 63.46 -14.86 40.06
C ILE A 6 64.69 -15.41 40.79
N LYS A 7 64.55 -15.76 42.08
CA LYS A 7 65.62 -16.39 42.87
C LYS A 7 66.10 -17.68 42.22
N ASN A 8 65.18 -18.53 41.77
CA ASN A 8 65.50 -19.80 41.12
C ASN A 8 66.23 -19.57 39.79
N CYS A 9 65.78 -18.62 38.98
CA CYS A 9 66.46 -18.24 37.74
C CYS A 9 67.89 -17.73 38.00
N LEU A 10 68.09 -16.86 38.99
CA LEU A 10 69.42 -16.35 39.37
C LEU A 10 70.32 -17.46 39.95
N THR A 11 69.77 -18.36 40.75
CA THR A 11 70.49 -19.52 41.30
C THR A 11 70.92 -20.47 40.19
N ASN A 12 70.05 -20.71 39.20
CA ASN A 12 70.37 -21.55 38.04
C ASN A 12 71.46 -20.90 37.18
N TYR A 13 71.41 -19.57 36.99
CA TYR A 13 72.47 -18.82 36.35
C TYR A 13 73.81 -18.99 37.08
N ASP A 14 73.84 -18.79 38.40
CA ASP A 14 75.07 -18.85 39.19
C ASP A 14 75.72 -20.24 39.18
N LYS A 15 74.92 -21.30 39.10
CA LYS A 15 75.42 -22.68 38.98
C LYS A 15 76.04 -22.99 37.62
N ASN A 16 75.51 -22.37 36.56
CA ASN A 16 75.85 -22.73 35.18
C ASN A 16 76.69 -21.67 34.46
N LYS A 17 76.89 -20.48 35.06
CA LYS A 17 77.69 -19.42 34.45
C LYS A 17 79.14 -19.87 34.29
N GLY A 18 79.67 -19.73 33.08
CA GLY A 18 81.05 -20.13 32.77
C GLY A 18 82.09 -19.40 33.64
N TYR A 19 83.27 -20.00 33.80
CA TYR A 19 84.31 -19.60 34.77
C TYR A 19 84.66 -18.10 34.77
N LEU A 20 84.65 -17.44 33.61
CA LEU A 20 84.94 -16.00 33.46
C LEU A 20 83.87 -15.06 34.06
N ARG A 21 82.64 -15.55 34.28
CA ARG A 21 81.51 -14.79 34.83
C ARG A 21 81.46 -14.79 36.36
N VAL A 22 82.35 -15.53 37.02
CA VAL A 22 82.48 -15.55 38.49
C VAL A 22 82.98 -14.20 39.03
N LEU A 23 83.74 -13.44 38.22
CA LEU A 23 84.31 -12.14 38.59
C LEU A 23 83.40 -10.96 38.28
N LYS A 24 82.50 -11.07 37.30
CA LYS A 24 81.56 -10.00 36.91
C LYS A 24 80.36 -10.57 36.16
N ASP A 25 79.16 -10.35 36.68
CA ASP A 25 77.91 -10.74 36.04
C ASP A 25 77.67 -9.90 34.76
N GLU A 26 76.86 -10.44 33.84
CA GLU A 26 76.35 -9.68 32.69
C GLU A 26 75.52 -8.48 33.17
N SER A 27 75.49 -7.38 32.42
CA SER A 27 74.80 -6.15 32.83
C SER A 27 73.32 -6.39 33.19
N HIS A 28 72.59 -7.14 32.37
CA HIS A 28 71.17 -7.45 32.59
C HIS A 28 70.95 -8.41 33.76
N ILE A 29 71.86 -9.36 34.00
CA ILE A 29 71.79 -10.25 35.17
C ILE A 29 72.12 -9.48 36.45
N SER A 30 73.08 -8.54 36.39
CA SER A 30 73.37 -7.62 37.49
C SER A 30 72.14 -6.77 37.82
N GLN A 31 71.45 -6.24 36.80
CA GLN A 31 70.19 -5.51 36.97
C GLN A 31 69.08 -6.39 37.58
N LEU A 32 68.94 -7.64 37.11
CA LEU A 32 67.99 -8.60 37.68
C LEU A 32 68.30 -8.91 39.15
N ARG A 33 69.58 -9.03 39.52
CA ARG A 33 70.03 -9.28 40.90
C ARG A 33 69.80 -8.06 41.81
N VAL A 34 70.06 -6.85 41.31
CA VAL A 34 69.72 -5.61 42.02
C VAL A 34 68.21 -5.54 42.25
N PHE A 35 67.40 -5.80 41.21
CA PHE A 35 65.94 -5.84 41.33
C PHE A 35 65.47 -6.89 42.34
N TYR A 36 66.05 -8.09 42.35
CA TYR A 36 65.75 -9.12 43.36
C TYR A 36 66.10 -8.66 44.79
N ASN A 37 67.24 -7.98 44.98
CA ASN A 37 67.61 -7.43 46.28
C ASN A 37 66.68 -6.28 46.72
N GLU A 38 66.23 -5.43 45.81
CA GLU A 38 65.23 -4.38 46.08
C GLU A 38 63.90 -4.97 46.56
N LEU A 39 63.54 -6.16 46.09
CA LEU A 39 62.36 -6.91 46.54
C LEU A 39 62.53 -7.55 47.93
N GLY A 40 63.69 -7.40 48.58
CA GLY A 40 64.03 -7.97 49.88
C GLY A 40 65.03 -9.13 49.83
N GLY A 41 65.47 -9.53 48.63
CA GLY A 41 66.48 -10.58 48.41
C GLY A 41 66.13 -11.90 49.10
N ASP A 42 67.12 -12.56 49.71
CA ASP A 42 66.91 -13.84 50.41
C ASP A 42 66.04 -13.76 51.66
N LYS A 43 65.73 -12.54 52.13
CA LYS A 43 64.83 -12.28 53.27
C LYS A 43 63.43 -11.87 52.82
N ALA A 44 63.17 -11.79 51.51
CA ALA A 44 61.86 -11.44 50.98
C ALA A 44 60.83 -12.53 51.29
N GLU A 45 59.64 -12.12 51.71
CA GLU A 45 58.48 -13.01 51.72
C GLU A 45 58.13 -13.40 50.28
N ASP A 46 57.85 -14.68 50.03
CA ASP A 46 57.60 -15.21 48.68
C ASP A 46 56.20 -14.87 48.15
N ARG A 47 56.00 -13.58 47.86
CA ARG A 47 54.78 -13.02 47.29
C ARG A 47 54.84 -12.89 45.77
N GLU A 48 53.70 -12.60 45.18
CA GLU A 48 53.60 -12.20 43.77
C GLU A 48 54.14 -10.78 43.56
N LEU A 49 54.74 -10.56 42.40
CA LEU A 49 55.17 -9.25 41.94
C LEU A 49 53.94 -8.39 41.62
N ASN A 50 53.95 -7.13 42.05
CA ASN A 50 52.92 -6.17 41.71
C ASN A 50 53.09 -5.65 40.26
N PRO A 51 52.11 -4.95 39.67
CA PRO A 51 52.17 -4.52 38.27
C PRO A 51 53.41 -3.69 37.89
N GLN A 52 53.89 -2.82 38.79
CA GLN A 52 55.08 -2.00 38.54
C GLN A 52 56.36 -2.82 38.62
N GLU A 53 56.41 -3.79 39.53
CA GLU A 53 57.49 -4.76 39.64
C GLU A 53 57.54 -5.69 38.40
N LEU A 54 56.38 -6.11 37.88
CA LEU A 54 56.27 -6.89 36.65
C LEU A 54 56.76 -6.11 35.43
N LEU A 55 56.36 -4.83 35.29
CA LEU A 55 56.87 -3.96 34.24
C LEU A 55 58.39 -3.84 34.30
N LYS A 56 58.94 -3.54 35.49
CA LYS A 56 60.38 -3.41 35.70
C LYS A 56 61.12 -4.69 35.33
N LEU A 57 60.58 -5.85 35.68
CA LEU A 57 61.13 -7.15 35.30
C LEU A 57 61.13 -7.37 33.78
N VAL A 58 60.01 -7.09 33.10
CA VAL A 58 59.89 -7.20 31.64
C VAL A 58 60.84 -6.24 30.93
N THR A 59 60.98 -5.01 31.41
CA THR A 59 61.95 -4.03 30.86
C THR A 59 63.39 -4.51 31.02
N ILE A 60 63.76 -5.06 32.18
CA ILE A 60 65.09 -5.65 32.40
C ILE A 60 65.34 -6.81 31.41
N ALA A 61 64.35 -7.68 31.24
CA ALA A 61 64.45 -8.84 30.36
C ALA A 61 64.51 -8.47 28.86
N LEU A 62 63.71 -7.49 28.41
CA LEU A 62 63.77 -6.96 27.05
C LEU A 62 65.06 -6.19 26.75
N GLY A 63 65.74 -5.68 27.79
CA GLY A 63 67.03 -5.00 27.65
C GLY A 63 68.13 -5.88 27.04
N LYS A 64 68.01 -7.21 27.12
CA LYS A 64 68.97 -8.13 26.53
C LYS A 64 68.90 -8.10 25.01
N LYS A 65 69.97 -7.61 24.38
CA LYS A 65 70.08 -7.49 22.90
C LYS A 65 70.51 -8.78 22.20
N ASN A 66 71.39 -9.58 22.83
CA ASN A 66 71.94 -10.80 22.21
C ASN A 66 71.35 -12.06 22.86
N TRP A 67 70.64 -12.88 22.06
CA TRP A 67 69.89 -14.08 22.47
C TRP A 67 70.58 -15.39 22.08
N ASN A 68 71.91 -15.39 21.95
CA ASN A 68 72.71 -16.59 21.65
C ASN A 68 72.74 -17.53 22.87
N ASP A 69 73.11 -18.81 22.67
CA ASP A 69 73.22 -19.94 23.63
C ASP A 69 74.08 -19.65 24.88
N SER A 70 73.66 -18.66 25.66
CA SER A 70 74.31 -18.13 26.84
C SER A 70 73.39 -18.31 28.02
N GLN A 71 73.95 -18.59 29.19
CA GLN A 71 73.15 -18.83 30.39
C GLN A 71 72.26 -17.65 30.79
N SER A 72 72.63 -16.42 30.41
CA SER A 72 71.76 -15.26 30.59
C SER A 72 70.57 -15.26 29.61
N ALA A 73 70.72 -15.80 28.40
CA ALA A 73 69.62 -15.96 27.45
C ALA A 73 68.65 -17.03 27.94
N ASP A 74 69.15 -18.12 28.50
CA ASP A 74 68.33 -19.16 29.11
C ASP A 74 67.49 -18.60 30.28
N VAL A 75 68.11 -17.78 31.14
CA VAL A 75 67.42 -17.10 32.26
C VAL A 75 66.27 -16.23 31.77
N PHE A 76 66.51 -15.33 30.80
CA PHE A 76 65.45 -14.43 30.34
C PHE A 76 64.44 -15.14 29.44
N THR A 77 64.83 -16.19 28.74
CA THR A 77 63.89 -17.07 28.02
C THR A 77 62.95 -17.75 29.01
N GLU A 78 63.46 -18.26 30.12
CA GLU A 78 62.66 -18.89 31.17
C GLU A 78 61.72 -17.88 31.87
N ILE A 79 62.18 -16.64 32.04
CA ILE A 79 61.32 -15.53 32.50
C ILE A 79 60.22 -15.24 31.46
N PHE A 80 60.53 -15.09 30.17
CA PHE A 80 59.51 -14.84 29.14
C PHE A 80 58.56 -16.00 28.90
N LYS A 81 58.96 -17.25 29.16
CA LYS A 81 58.03 -18.40 29.15
C LYS A 81 56.91 -18.22 30.17
N GLN A 82 57.23 -17.72 31.37
CA GLN A 82 56.22 -17.39 32.38
C GLN A 82 55.35 -16.19 31.97
N PHE A 83 55.84 -15.35 31.06
CA PHE A 83 55.10 -14.23 30.48
C PHE A 83 54.38 -14.58 29.16
N GLY A 84 54.50 -15.83 28.67
CA GLY A 84 53.83 -16.30 27.46
C GLY A 84 54.52 -15.96 26.14
N GLY A 85 55.81 -15.60 26.17
CA GLY A 85 56.61 -15.27 24.99
C GLY A 85 57.19 -13.85 25.04
N LYS A 86 58.24 -13.58 24.26
CA LYS A 86 58.92 -12.28 24.22
C LYS A 86 58.23 -11.32 23.24
N GLU A 87 57.68 -11.88 22.17
CA GLU A 87 57.22 -11.19 20.97
C GLU A 87 56.11 -10.17 21.28
N ALA A 88 55.17 -10.54 22.14
CA ALA A 88 54.06 -9.69 22.56
C ALA A 88 54.52 -8.43 23.32
N TYR A 89 55.52 -8.56 24.20
CA TYR A 89 56.05 -7.42 24.95
C TYR A 89 56.99 -6.57 24.11
N GLN A 90 57.72 -7.19 23.18
CA GLN A 90 58.50 -6.45 22.19
C GLN A 90 57.59 -5.60 21.30
N TYR A 91 56.46 -6.16 20.84
CA TYR A 91 55.44 -5.41 20.10
C TYR A 91 54.91 -4.21 20.89
N LEU A 92 54.58 -4.39 22.18
CA LEU A 92 54.12 -3.30 23.02
C LEU A 92 55.21 -2.23 23.25
N VAL A 93 56.48 -2.61 23.34
CA VAL A 93 57.59 -1.66 23.40
C VAL A 93 57.70 -0.85 22.10
N ASP A 94 57.67 -1.53 20.95
CA ASP A 94 57.83 -0.90 19.64
C ASP A 94 56.67 0.07 19.32
N LYS A 95 55.52 -0.10 19.99
CA LYS A 95 54.33 0.75 19.86
C LYS A 95 54.10 1.73 21.01
N ASN A 96 55.06 1.88 21.93
CA ASN A 96 54.93 2.72 23.13
C ASN A 96 53.76 2.34 24.07
N GLY A 97 53.26 1.11 23.97
CA GLY A 97 52.14 0.57 24.77
C GLY A 97 52.57 -0.30 25.97
N LEU A 98 53.87 -0.41 26.27
CA LEU A 98 54.36 -1.21 27.41
C LEU A 98 54.13 -0.48 28.75
N THR A 99 52.97 -0.70 29.37
CA THR A 99 52.59 -0.13 30.67
C THR A 99 52.47 -1.22 31.75
N ALA A 100 52.50 -0.83 33.03
CA ALA A 100 52.40 -1.75 34.16
C ALA A 100 51.08 -2.53 34.18
N GLU A 101 50.00 -1.87 33.75
CA GLU A 101 48.67 -2.48 33.64
C GLU A 101 48.63 -3.52 32.51
N ASN A 102 49.16 -3.19 31.33
CA ASN A 102 49.20 -4.09 30.19
C ASN A 102 50.08 -5.32 30.48
N VAL A 103 51.22 -5.13 31.12
CA VAL A 103 52.12 -6.23 31.50
C VAL A 103 51.47 -7.15 32.55
N ALA A 104 50.83 -6.58 33.57
CA ALA A 104 50.13 -7.38 34.59
C ALA A 104 48.94 -8.14 34.00
N LEU A 105 48.23 -7.55 33.04
CA LEU A 105 47.11 -8.19 32.36
C LEU A 105 47.56 -9.36 31.48
N LEU A 106 48.65 -9.18 30.71
CA LEU A 106 49.22 -10.27 29.92
C LEU A 106 49.71 -11.41 30.81
N GLU A 107 50.49 -11.11 31.85
CA GLU A 107 51.06 -12.11 32.79
C GLU A 107 49.99 -12.96 33.48
N LYS A 108 48.95 -12.31 34.02
CA LYS A 108 47.82 -12.99 34.69
C LYS A 108 47.08 -13.96 33.77
N ASN A 109 47.17 -13.74 32.47
CA ASN A 109 46.47 -14.50 31.46
C ASN A 109 47.33 -15.63 30.86
N VAL A 110 48.65 -15.62 31.06
CA VAL A 110 49.59 -16.62 30.49
C VAL A 110 49.18 -18.05 30.82
N ALA A 111 48.79 -18.34 32.07
CA ALA A 111 48.38 -19.69 32.46
C ALA A 111 47.18 -20.22 31.63
N ALA A 112 46.28 -19.33 31.18
CA ALA A 112 45.12 -19.67 30.35
C ALA A 112 45.45 -19.87 28.86
N TYR A 113 46.49 -19.19 28.37
CA TYR A 113 46.96 -19.19 26.97
C TYR A 113 48.29 -19.96 26.77
N SER A 114 48.73 -20.67 27.80
CA SER A 114 50.07 -21.27 28.02
C SER A 114 50.58 -22.27 26.97
N ARG A 115 49.82 -22.54 25.90
CA ARG A 115 50.26 -23.41 24.80
C ARG A 115 50.66 -22.68 23.53
N ASN A 116 50.44 -21.37 23.39
CA ASN A 116 50.80 -20.67 22.17
C ASN A 116 51.18 -19.19 22.41
N SER A 117 52.44 -18.82 22.17
CA SER A 117 52.93 -17.44 22.32
C SER A 117 52.24 -16.45 21.37
N GLN A 118 51.66 -16.96 20.29
CA GLN A 118 50.85 -16.20 19.33
C GLN A 118 49.55 -15.66 19.94
N GLU A 119 48.95 -16.36 20.92
CA GLU A 119 47.71 -15.92 21.60
C GLU A 119 47.94 -14.69 22.48
N ILE A 120 49.10 -14.65 23.16
CA ILE A 120 49.54 -13.49 23.96
C ILE A 120 49.92 -12.32 23.04
N GLY A 121 50.44 -12.60 21.84
CA GLY A 121 50.67 -11.60 20.79
C GLY A 121 49.39 -10.92 20.28
N GLY A 122 48.32 -11.70 20.01
CA GLY A 122 47.02 -11.15 19.61
C GLY A 122 46.38 -10.24 20.68
N LEU A 123 46.54 -10.59 21.96
CA LEU A 123 46.14 -9.76 23.10
C LEU A 123 46.98 -8.48 23.21
N ALA A 124 48.28 -8.54 22.97
CA ALA A 124 49.15 -7.36 22.95
C ALA A 124 48.76 -6.35 21.85
N ILE A 125 48.35 -6.82 20.67
CA ILE A 125 47.82 -5.96 19.60
C ILE A 125 46.53 -5.26 20.05
N LEU A 126 45.60 -6.01 20.65
CA LEU A 126 44.36 -5.45 21.20
C LEU A 126 44.63 -4.39 22.28
N LEU A 127 45.65 -4.60 23.12
CA LEU A 127 46.04 -3.65 24.17
C LEU A 127 46.71 -2.39 23.63
N ASP A 128 47.63 -2.49 22.66
CA ASP A 128 48.24 -1.33 22.00
C ASP A 128 47.16 -0.39 21.43
N TYR A 129 46.24 -0.92 20.64
CA TYR A 129 45.14 -0.14 20.07
C TYR A 129 44.16 0.41 21.10
N SER A 130 43.99 -0.24 22.25
CA SER A 130 43.17 0.28 23.36
C SER A 130 43.86 1.41 24.13
N SER A 131 45.19 1.45 24.10
CA SER A 131 46.03 2.39 24.85
C SER A 131 46.36 3.69 24.10
N GLN A 132 46.18 3.71 22.77
CA GLN A 132 46.32 4.91 21.96
C GLN A 132 45.12 5.85 22.16
N SER A 133 45.32 6.86 23.00
CA SER A 133 44.38 7.98 23.14
C SER A 133 44.55 8.97 21.99
N VAL A 134 43.90 8.76 20.83
CA VAL A 134 43.70 9.84 19.83
C VAL A 134 42.29 9.81 19.21
N PRO A 135 41.58 10.95 19.10
CA PRO A 135 40.30 11.08 18.37
C PRO A 135 40.53 11.09 16.81
N PRO A 136 39.48 11.12 15.96
CA PRO A 136 39.24 10.18 14.85
C PRO A 136 39.97 10.39 13.49
N LEU A 137 40.25 9.24 12.84
CA LEU A 137 40.21 8.84 11.41
C LEU A 137 41.09 9.51 10.31
N SER A 138 42.06 8.77 9.76
CA SER A 138 42.21 8.54 8.29
C SER A 138 43.26 7.46 7.92
N LEU A 139 43.11 6.91 6.71
CA LEU A 139 43.88 5.88 6.00
C LEU A 139 45.16 6.43 5.34
N SER A 140 46.32 5.94 5.76
CA SER A 140 47.53 5.79 4.92
C SER A 140 48.59 5.17 5.82
N VAL A 141 49.29 4.12 5.36
CA VAL A 141 50.52 3.50 5.90
C VAL A 141 50.38 1.96 5.85
N LEU A 142 51.01 1.40 4.81
CA LEU A 142 51.72 0.11 4.79
C LEU A 142 50.85 -1.15 4.84
N SER A 143 50.44 -1.79 3.74
CA SER A 143 51.20 -2.39 2.62
C SER A 143 52.16 -3.51 3.01
N ASP A 144 51.98 -4.61 2.28
CA ASP A 144 52.85 -5.76 1.99
C ASP A 144 52.98 -6.92 3.01
N GLU A 145 52.23 -7.96 2.63
CA GLU A 145 52.62 -9.37 2.54
C GLU A 145 52.87 -10.20 3.82
N SER A 146 51.85 -11.02 4.12
CA SER A 146 51.96 -12.47 4.39
C SER A 146 52.52 -12.85 5.78
N LEU A 147 51.79 -13.51 6.68
CA LEU A 147 51.50 -14.96 6.76
C LEU A 147 51.48 -15.26 8.30
N TYR A 148 50.75 -16.18 8.94
CA TYR A 148 49.66 -17.12 8.63
C TYR A 148 49.35 -17.87 9.97
N PHE A 149 48.07 -18.17 10.25
CA PHE A 149 47.54 -19.48 10.74
C PHE A 149 47.80 -20.00 12.17
N ASP A 150 47.00 -20.89 12.80
CA ASP A 150 45.82 -21.71 12.40
C ASP A 150 44.83 -21.87 13.59
N LEU A 151 43.53 -21.75 13.31
CA LEU A 151 42.39 -21.59 14.20
C LEU A 151 41.54 -22.86 14.44
N VAL A 152 41.95 -24.03 13.96
CA VAL A 152 41.15 -25.28 14.06
C VAL A 152 41.05 -25.89 15.49
N SER A 153 41.86 -25.48 16.46
CA SER A 153 41.77 -26.03 17.84
C SER A 153 40.92 -25.20 18.82
N MET A 154 40.35 -24.08 18.38
CA MET A 154 39.57 -23.14 19.22
C MET A 154 38.15 -23.61 19.61
N TYR A 155 37.83 -24.89 19.40
CA TYR A 155 36.54 -25.47 19.76
C TYR A 155 36.37 -25.72 21.28
N ASN A 156 37.43 -25.59 22.09
CA ASN A 156 37.43 -26.04 23.50
C ASN A 156 37.78 -25.00 24.59
N LYS A 157 37.53 -23.69 24.39
CA LYS A 157 37.79 -22.69 25.47
C LYS A 157 36.68 -21.63 25.63
N THR A 158 35.49 -22.06 26.03
CA THR A 158 34.42 -21.22 26.61
C THR A 158 34.93 -20.28 27.72
N GLY A 159 35.97 -20.67 28.47
CA GLY A 159 36.58 -19.86 29.52
C GLY A 159 37.46 -18.68 29.08
N CYS A 160 38.05 -18.72 27.88
CA CYS A 160 38.83 -17.60 27.31
C CYS A 160 37.90 -16.54 26.71
N LEU A 161 36.88 -16.99 25.98
CA LEU A 161 35.91 -16.14 25.32
C LEU A 161 35.07 -15.30 26.29
N THR A 162 34.73 -15.87 27.45
CA THR A 162 33.99 -15.15 28.52
C THR A 162 34.82 -14.05 29.18
N ARG A 163 36.16 -14.17 29.21
CA ARG A 163 37.07 -13.17 29.81
C ARG A 163 37.36 -12.02 28.87
N LEU A 164 37.59 -12.29 27.58
CA LEU A 164 37.74 -11.27 26.54
C LEU A 164 36.51 -10.35 26.43
N LYS A 165 35.31 -10.89 26.70
CA LYS A 165 34.07 -10.10 26.82
C LYS A 165 34.04 -9.22 28.07
N LYS A 166 34.55 -9.72 29.20
CA LYS A 166 34.61 -9.02 30.48
C LYS A 166 35.62 -7.86 30.48
N ASP A 167 36.70 -8.00 29.71
CA ASP A 167 37.75 -6.99 29.55
C ASP A 167 37.46 -5.98 28.41
N GLY A 168 36.28 -6.03 27.79
CA GLY A 168 35.80 -5.03 26.82
C GLY A 168 36.38 -5.13 25.39
N LEU A 169 37.19 -6.16 25.12
CA LEU A 169 37.94 -6.34 23.87
C LEU A 169 37.09 -6.91 22.72
N LEU A 170 35.95 -7.57 23.01
CA LEU A 170 34.97 -8.06 22.03
C LEU A 170 33.84 -7.02 21.78
N SER A 171 34.20 -5.81 21.36
CA SER A 171 33.29 -4.65 21.22
C SER A 171 33.36 -4.02 19.81
N LYS A 172 32.88 -2.76 19.64
CA LYS A 172 33.00 -1.97 18.39
C LYS A 172 34.38 -2.07 17.73
N ASN A 173 35.44 -2.11 18.54
CA ASN A 173 36.82 -2.16 18.06
C ASN A 173 37.13 -3.50 17.38
N ALA A 174 36.54 -4.60 17.82
CA ALA A 174 36.65 -5.92 17.18
C ALA A 174 35.90 -5.96 15.84
N LEU A 175 34.74 -5.30 15.72
CA LEU A 175 34.07 -5.16 14.42
C LEU A 175 34.84 -4.25 13.45
N LEU A 176 35.43 -3.15 13.93
CA LEU A 176 36.33 -2.31 13.13
C LEU A 176 37.58 -3.09 12.67
N LEU A 177 38.07 -4.02 13.50
CA LEU A 177 39.15 -4.94 13.13
C LEU A 177 38.71 -5.92 12.04
N ILE A 178 37.51 -6.52 12.16
CA ILE A 178 36.91 -7.40 11.12
C ILE A 178 36.74 -6.63 9.81
N ALA A 179 36.23 -5.39 9.86
CA ALA A 179 36.06 -4.52 8.70
C ALA A 179 37.38 -4.18 8.00
N LYS A 180 38.50 -4.18 8.74
CA LYS A 180 39.85 -3.87 8.25
C LYS A 180 40.68 -5.13 7.92
N CYS A 181 40.16 -6.31 8.20
CA CYS A 181 40.87 -7.57 8.00
C CYS A 181 40.85 -7.93 6.50
N LYS A 182 42.04 -8.06 5.88
CA LYS A 182 42.17 -8.43 4.45
C LYS A 182 41.99 -9.92 4.19
N ASP A 183 42.13 -10.73 5.24
CA ASP A 183 42.00 -12.19 5.17
C ASP A 183 40.55 -12.58 5.53
N VAL A 184 39.81 -13.02 4.51
CA VAL A 184 38.39 -13.36 4.62
C VAL A 184 38.16 -14.54 5.57
N GLU A 185 39.08 -15.50 5.64
CA GLU A 185 38.94 -16.67 6.52
C GLU A 185 39.13 -16.30 7.99
N VAL A 186 40.09 -15.42 8.28
CA VAL A 186 40.33 -14.88 9.64
C VAL A 186 39.18 -13.98 10.09
N ALA A 187 38.68 -13.13 9.20
CA ALA A 187 37.55 -12.25 9.49
C ALA A 187 36.26 -13.05 9.72
N GLU A 188 36.02 -14.08 8.90
CA GLU A 188 34.95 -15.05 9.09
C GLU A 188 35.04 -15.73 10.46
N GLN A 189 36.22 -16.22 10.85
CA GLN A 189 36.41 -16.89 12.15
C GLN A 189 36.26 -15.94 13.34
N LEU A 190 36.69 -14.68 13.21
CA LEU A 190 36.47 -13.63 14.21
C LEU A 190 34.98 -13.28 14.34
N ILE A 191 34.25 -13.17 13.23
CA ILE A 191 32.80 -13.01 13.25
C ILE A 191 32.19 -14.22 13.97
N ARG A 192 32.58 -15.45 13.61
CA ARG A 192 32.07 -16.66 14.27
C ARG A 192 32.37 -16.70 15.77
N LEU A 193 33.54 -16.22 16.18
CA LEU A 193 34.00 -16.14 17.57
C LEU A 193 33.27 -15.04 18.38
N MET A 194 33.06 -13.87 17.78
CA MET A 194 32.25 -12.80 18.36
C MET A 194 30.80 -13.21 18.49
N ASN A 195 30.30 -13.99 17.53
CA ASN A 195 28.94 -14.44 17.48
C ASN A 195 28.63 -15.52 18.52
N ALA A 196 29.55 -16.48 18.72
CA ALA A 196 29.46 -17.50 19.78
C ALA A 196 29.45 -16.92 21.21
N GLN A 197 29.69 -15.61 21.38
CA GLN A 197 29.64 -14.89 22.66
C GLN A 197 28.57 -13.78 22.71
N ASN A 198 27.65 -13.74 21.74
CA ASN A 198 26.64 -12.70 21.56
C ASN A 198 27.23 -11.27 21.51
N SER A 199 28.45 -11.14 21.01
CA SER A 199 29.17 -9.85 20.91
C SER A 199 29.20 -9.31 19.48
N PHE A 200 28.92 -10.16 18.48
CA PHE A 200 28.53 -9.76 17.14
C PHE A 200 27.01 -9.51 17.12
N ASN A 201 26.59 -8.28 17.42
CA ASN A 201 25.18 -7.91 17.63
C ASN A 201 24.90 -6.48 17.13
N ASP A 202 23.60 -6.13 17.08
CA ASP A 202 23.07 -4.88 16.52
C ASP A 202 23.66 -3.65 17.19
N ALA A 203 23.84 -3.68 18.51
CA ALA A 203 24.37 -2.54 19.25
C ALA A 203 25.80 -2.22 18.83
N ASN A 204 26.63 -3.24 18.63
CA ASN A 204 28.00 -3.07 18.17
C ASN A 204 28.06 -2.71 16.67
N LEU A 205 27.17 -3.25 15.83
CA LEU A 205 27.07 -2.86 14.42
C LEU A 205 26.55 -1.41 14.23
N LEU A 206 25.51 -1.01 14.97
CA LEU A 206 24.99 0.35 15.01
C LEU A 206 26.04 1.34 15.53
N SER A 207 26.94 0.91 16.41
CA SER A 207 28.05 1.75 16.85
C SER A 207 29.04 2.10 15.72
N LEU A 208 28.99 1.35 14.60
CA LEU A 208 29.69 1.64 13.35
C LEU A 208 28.87 2.52 12.39
N ALA A 209 27.63 2.89 12.69
CA ALA A 209 26.83 3.79 11.84
C ALA A 209 27.48 5.19 11.68
N LYS A 210 28.36 5.58 12.60
CA LYS A 210 29.20 6.79 12.50
C LYS A 210 30.38 6.63 11.51
N ASN A 211 30.70 5.39 11.14
CA ASN A 211 31.75 4.97 10.21
C ASN A 211 31.17 3.96 9.21
N PRO A 212 30.21 4.37 8.35
CA PRO A 212 29.48 3.46 7.46
C PRO A 212 30.38 2.64 6.54
N ASP A 213 31.58 3.15 6.22
CA ASP A 213 32.61 2.46 5.42
C ASP A 213 33.10 1.15 6.06
N ALA A 214 32.96 1.01 7.38
CA ALA A 214 33.33 -0.21 8.10
C ALA A 214 32.22 -1.27 8.10
N LEU A 215 30.98 -0.91 7.73
CA LEU A 215 29.87 -1.85 7.69
C LEU A 215 29.91 -2.71 6.42
N GLU A 216 30.31 -2.11 5.29
CA GLU A 216 30.34 -2.78 3.98
C GLU A 216 31.24 -4.04 3.94
N PRO A 217 32.50 -4.03 4.41
CA PRO A 217 33.34 -5.22 4.38
C PRO A 217 32.80 -6.33 5.30
N ILE A 218 32.25 -5.95 6.46
CA ILE A 218 31.61 -6.89 7.38
C ILE A 218 30.40 -7.55 6.70
N PHE A 219 29.57 -6.79 6.00
CA PHE A 219 28.43 -7.31 5.24
C PHE A 219 28.85 -8.24 4.10
N GLN A 220 29.92 -7.93 3.37
CA GLN A 220 30.45 -8.79 2.30
C GLN A 220 30.95 -10.13 2.84
N ILE A 221 31.64 -10.12 3.98
CA ILE A 221 32.11 -11.35 4.65
C ILE A 221 30.92 -12.19 5.10
N LEU A 222 29.91 -11.59 5.74
CA LEU A 222 28.67 -12.28 6.15
C LEU A 222 27.89 -12.90 4.99
N THR A 223 27.90 -12.24 3.83
CA THR A 223 27.24 -12.73 2.61
C THR A 223 27.98 -13.93 2.02
N SER A 224 29.31 -13.91 1.99
CA SER A 224 30.14 -15.04 1.53
C SER A 224 30.02 -16.29 2.43
N LEU A 225 29.87 -16.04 3.74
CA LEU A 225 29.55 -17.02 4.77
C LEU A 225 28.17 -17.67 4.55
N GLY A 226 27.19 -16.85 4.17
CA GLY A 226 25.82 -17.17 3.70
C GLY A 226 25.72 -18.36 2.75
N GLN A 227 26.62 -18.38 1.76
CA GLN A 227 26.53 -19.25 0.58
C GLN A 227 27.17 -20.63 0.76
N LYS A 228 27.90 -20.85 1.85
CA LYS A 228 28.65 -22.10 2.07
C LYS A 228 27.88 -23.16 2.89
N ASP A 229 26.64 -22.91 3.30
CA ASP A 229 25.83 -23.81 4.16
C ASP A 229 26.51 -24.26 5.48
N VAL A 230 27.53 -23.53 5.95
CA VAL A 230 28.23 -23.80 7.21
C VAL A 230 27.88 -22.73 8.24
N PHE A 231 26.63 -22.65 8.68
CA PHE A 231 26.29 -21.95 9.92
C PHE A 231 25.97 -22.97 11.01
N PRO A 232 26.64 -22.92 12.17
CA PRO A 232 26.12 -23.64 13.32
C PRO A 232 24.76 -23.05 13.70
N PRO A 233 23.78 -23.85 14.16
CA PRO A 233 22.42 -23.38 14.52
C PRO A 233 22.39 -22.36 15.67
N THR A 234 23.53 -22.13 16.33
CA THR A 234 23.75 -21.16 17.40
C THR A 234 24.56 -19.93 16.96
N PHE A 235 24.82 -19.76 15.66
CA PHE A 235 25.17 -18.44 15.16
C PHE A 235 24.03 -17.52 15.60
N CYS A 236 24.31 -16.49 16.43
CA CYS A 236 23.44 -15.32 16.49
C CYS A 236 23.29 -14.89 15.03
N ASP A 237 22.24 -15.31 14.35
CA ASP A 237 21.20 -14.43 13.88
C ASP A 237 21.74 -13.16 13.20
N VAL A 238 22.87 -13.25 12.49
CA VAL A 238 23.28 -12.23 11.53
C VAL A 238 22.38 -12.30 10.29
N THR A 239 21.79 -13.47 10.08
CA THR A 239 20.59 -13.69 9.26
C THR A 239 19.29 -13.24 9.94
N THR A 240 19.26 -12.76 11.18
CA THR A 240 18.11 -12.03 11.77
C THR A 240 18.37 -10.57 12.13
N LEU A 241 19.61 -10.12 12.12
CA LEU A 241 19.94 -8.68 12.08
C LEU A 241 19.38 -8.02 10.84
N PHE A 242 19.29 -8.77 9.74
CA PHE A 242 18.24 -8.62 8.75
C PHE A 242 17.77 -9.99 8.25
N SER A 243 16.87 -10.65 9.01
CA SER A 243 15.95 -11.69 8.51
C SER A 243 14.85 -11.05 7.68
N PHE A 244 15.22 -10.08 6.86
CA PHE A 244 14.30 -9.33 6.06
C PHE A 244 14.48 -9.82 4.63
N ASN A 245 13.46 -10.53 4.16
CA ASN A 245 13.15 -10.78 2.76
C ASN A 245 13.90 -9.79 1.83
N ALA A 246 14.59 -10.26 0.79
CA ALA A 246 15.37 -9.43 -0.14
C ALA A 246 14.64 -8.15 -0.62
N VAL A 247 13.31 -8.23 -0.72
CA VAL A 247 12.41 -7.10 -1.02
C VAL A 247 12.47 -6.01 0.05
N THR A 248 12.38 -6.36 1.32
CA THR A 248 12.47 -5.44 2.46
C THR A 248 13.79 -4.70 2.48
N ALA A 249 14.91 -5.40 2.31
CA ALA A 249 16.26 -4.80 2.31
C ALA A 249 16.40 -3.78 1.16
N THR A 250 15.85 -4.11 0.00
CA THR A 250 15.81 -3.23 -1.17
C THR A 250 15.00 -1.97 -0.91
N ASN A 251 13.78 -2.11 -0.36
CA ASN A 251 12.92 -0.98 -0.05
C ASN A 251 13.52 -0.08 1.03
N PHE A 252 14.09 -0.67 2.08
CA PHE A 252 14.79 0.04 3.15
C PHE A 252 15.94 0.90 2.58
N LYS A 253 16.74 0.34 1.66
CA LYS A 253 17.80 1.07 0.95
C LYS A 253 17.23 2.25 0.16
N HIS A 254 16.12 2.09 -0.57
CA HIS A 254 15.51 3.18 -1.33
C HIS A 254 15.07 4.35 -0.44
N TYR A 255 14.47 4.07 0.73
CA TYR A 255 14.10 5.12 1.69
C TYR A 255 15.33 5.85 2.23
N LEU A 256 16.37 5.13 2.67
CA LEU A 256 17.59 5.73 3.18
C LEU A 256 18.28 6.62 2.15
N GLN A 257 18.44 6.13 0.91
CA GLN A 257 18.97 6.93 -0.20
C GLN A 257 18.10 8.14 -0.51
N GLY A 258 16.79 8.03 -0.32
CA GLY A 258 15.85 9.13 -0.46
C GLY A 258 16.10 10.25 0.55
N ILE A 259 16.19 9.88 1.82
CA ILE A 259 16.37 10.79 2.94
C ILE A 259 17.77 11.41 2.93
N GLU A 260 18.81 10.62 2.67
CA GLU A 260 20.20 11.09 2.59
C GLU A 260 20.35 12.21 1.54
N GLN A 261 19.77 12.03 0.36
CA GLN A 261 19.81 13.05 -0.70
C GLN A 261 19.07 14.33 -0.31
N GLN A 262 18.00 14.25 0.46
CA GLN A 262 17.29 15.42 0.97
C GLN A 262 18.13 16.15 2.04
N CYS A 263 18.69 15.40 2.99
CA CYS A 263 19.61 15.90 4.03
C CYS A 263 20.83 16.61 3.43
N LEU A 264 21.43 16.06 2.37
CA LEU A 264 22.55 16.68 1.64
C LEU A 264 22.13 18.02 1.01
N LYS A 265 20.94 18.10 0.42
CA LYS A 265 20.42 19.35 -0.18
C LYS A 265 20.08 20.41 0.85
N SER A 266 19.53 20.03 2.00
CA SER A 266 19.15 20.95 3.09
C SER A 266 20.29 21.27 4.06
N LYS A 267 21.47 20.63 3.92
CA LYS A 267 22.59 20.67 4.88
C LYS A 267 22.17 20.27 6.31
N THR A 268 21.26 19.32 6.42
CA THR A 268 20.77 18.80 7.71
C THR A 268 21.15 17.33 7.87
N THR A 269 21.16 16.83 9.10
CA THR A 269 21.35 15.41 9.40
C THR A 269 20.03 14.73 9.67
N ALA A 270 19.84 13.51 9.16
CA ALA A 270 18.65 12.71 9.45
C ALA A 270 18.60 12.34 10.94
N ALA A 271 17.41 12.44 11.55
CA ALA A 271 17.20 12.00 12.92
C ALA A 271 17.37 10.47 13.04
N PRO A 272 18.08 9.95 14.06
CA PRO A 272 18.24 8.51 14.29
C PRO A 272 16.91 7.72 14.38
N GLU A 273 15.83 8.39 14.79
CA GLU A 273 14.49 7.82 14.91
C GLU A 273 13.87 7.40 13.58
N ILE A 274 14.31 7.95 12.45
CA ILE A 274 13.81 7.59 11.12
C ILE A 274 14.19 6.15 10.75
N GLY A 275 15.43 5.75 11.08
CA GLY A 275 15.89 4.37 10.88
C GLY A 275 15.09 3.38 11.71
N LYS A 276 14.81 3.71 12.99
CA LYS A 276 13.96 2.87 13.86
C LYS A 276 12.53 2.74 13.34
N LYS A 277 11.98 3.81 12.79
CA LYS A 277 10.61 3.83 12.26
C LYS A 277 10.45 2.96 11.00
N LEU A 278 11.43 3.00 10.10
CA LEU A 278 11.51 2.10 8.95
C LEU A 278 11.65 0.63 9.37
N LEU A 279 12.52 0.36 10.35
CA LEU A 279 12.70 -1.00 10.90
C LEU A 279 11.42 -1.52 11.58
N ALA A 280 10.65 -0.65 12.23
CA ALA A 280 9.37 -1.02 12.85
C ALA A 280 8.28 -1.42 11.83
N HIS A 281 8.42 -1.05 10.54
CA HIS A 281 7.45 -1.35 9.47
C HIS A 281 8.01 -2.36 8.47
N ALA A 282 8.90 -3.23 8.91
CA ALA A 282 9.67 -4.05 8.00
C ALA A 282 8.86 -5.19 7.33
N GLU A 283 7.75 -5.63 7.92
CA GLU A 283 6.75 -6.47 7.23
C GLU A 283 6.07 -5.72 6.09
N THR A 284 5.75 -4.43 6.27
CA THR A 284 5.20 -3.61 5.20
C THR A 284 6.22 -3.46 4.08
N LEU A 285 7.46 -3.10 4.42
CA LEU A 285 8.57 -3.02 3.46
C LEU A 285 8.79 -4.35 2.72
N ALA A 286 8.53 -5.51 3.33
CA ALA A 286 8.61 -6.82 2.67
C ALA A 286 7.56 -7.03 1.58
N ASN A 287 6.38 -6.42 1.76
CA ASN A 287 5.23 -6.57 0.89
C ASN A 287 5.14 -5.48 -0.19
N GLN A 288 5.97 -4.42 -0.08
CA GLN A 288 6.02 -3.34 -1.04
C GLN A 288 6.80 -3.73 -2.30
N ASN A 289 6.26 -3.40 -3.47
CA ASN A 289 6.94 -3.58 -4.75
C ASN A 289 8.08 -2.55 -4.91
N PRO A 290 9.35 -2.99 -5.03
CA PRO A 290 10.49 -2.08 -5.07
C PRO A 290 10.47 -1.06 -6.21
N LEU A 291 9.97 -1.46 -7.38
CA LEU A 291 9.90 -0.58 -8.56
C LEU A 291 8.86 0.52 -8.38
N VAL A 292 7.77 0.23 -7.68
CA VAL A 292 6.71 1.21 -7.43
C VAL A 292 7.17 2.20 -6.36
N MET A 293 7.87 1.71 -5.33
CA MET A 293 8.42 2.53 -4.26
C MET A 293 9.51 3.49 -4.77
N GLU A 294 10.47 2.99 -5.55
CA GLU A 294 11.53 3.81 -6.15
C GLU A 294 10.92 4.98 -6.96
N LYS A 295 9.92 4.69 -7.78
CA LYS A 295 9.19 5.71 -8.55
C LYS A 295 8.46 6.70 -7.66
N ALA A 296 7.73 6.25 -6.64
CA ALA A 296 7.07 7.16 -5.69
C ALA A 296 8.08 8.10 -5.00
N LEU A 297 9.18 7.56 -4.47
CA LEU A 297 10.23 8.36 -3.82
C LEU A 297 10.91 9.34 -4.78
N SER A 298 11.09 8.96 -6.06
CA SER A 298 11.60 9.89 -7.08
C SER A 298 10.68 11.08 -7.31
N VAL A 299 9.36 10.90 -7.25
CA VAL A 299 8.38 11.99 -7.36
C VAL A 299 8.50 12.93 -6.16
N PHE A 300 8.61 12.39 -4.94
CA PHE A 300 8.85 13.19 -3.74
C PHE A 300 10.13 14.04 -3.87
N LYS A 301 11.21 13.47 -4.41
CA LYS A 301 12.46 14.19 -4.68
C LYS A 301 12.29 15.33 -5.69
N GLN A 302 11.52 15.10 -6.75
CA GLN A 302 11.27 16.11 -7.79
C GLN A 302 10.43 17.28 -7.27
N GLN A 303 9.43 17.01 -6.45
CA GLN A 303 8.52 18.03 -5.88
C GLN A 303 9.06 18.70 -4.61
N GLY A 304 10.20 18.23 -4.07
CA GLY A 304 10.76 18.76 -2.84
C GLY A 304 9.97 18.40 -1.58
N TRP A 305 9.11 17.38 -1.63
CA TRP A 305 8.35 16.90 -0.48
C TRP A 305 9.27 16.09 0.44
N ILE A 306 9.39 16.52 1.70
CA ILE A 306 10.31 15.93 2.68
C ILE A 306 9.83 14.53 3.06
N ILE A 307 10.56 13.49 2.67
CA ILE A 307 10.15 12.07 2.81
C ILE A 307 9.87 11.72 4.28
N THR A 308 10.63 12.30 5.21
CA THR A 308 10.50 12.04 6.65
C THR A 308 9.14 12.46 7.20
N ASP A 309 8.57 13.52 6.66
CA ASP A 309 7.29 14.09 7.12
C ASP A 309 6.10 13.23 6.67
N TYR A 310 6.29 12.47 5.59
CA TYR A 310 5.24 11.64 5.00
C TYR A 310 5.45 10.13 5.22
N LEU A 311 6.42 9.75 6.04
CA LEU A 311 6.82 8.35 6.19
C LEU A 311 5.66 7.45 6.64
N ASP A 312 4.77 7.95 7.51
CA ASP A 312 3.58 7.22 7.98
C ASP A 312 2.57 6.94 6.87
N TYR A 313 2.53 7.76 5.83
CA TYR A 313 1.67 7.55 4.67
C TYR A 313 2.31 6.58 3.69
N LEU A 314 3.61 6.76 3.42
CA LEU A 314 4.40 5.93 2.51
C LEU A 314 4.44 4.46 2.96
N LEU A 315 4.39 4.23 4.27
CA LEU A 315 4.36 2.88 4.87
C LEU A 315 2.94 2.33 5.07
N ALA A 316 1.89 3.14 5.07
CA ALA A 316 0.53 2.66 5.33
C ALA A 316 -0.30 2.42 4.05
N ILE A 317 -0.02 3.16 2.96
CA ILE A 317 -0.79 3.08 1.72
C ILE A 317 -0.22 1.98 0.81
N LYS A 318 -1.09 1.12 0.26
CA LYS A 318 -0.69 0.09 -0.71
C LYS A 318 -0.01 0.71 -1.94
N ASP A 319 1.00 0.05 -2.48
CA ASP A 319 1.89 0.59 -3.52
C ASP A 319 1.18 1.20 -4.73
N ALA A 320 0.22 0.47 -5.31
CA ALA A 320 -0.49 0.92 -6.50
C ALA A 320 -1.29 2.20 -6.22
N ASN A 321 -1.89 2.29 -5.03
CA ASN A 321 -2.68 3.44 -4.60
C ASN A 321 -1.77 4.63 -4.29
N LEU A 322 -0.65 4.38 -3.60
CA LEU A 322 0.32 5.39 -3.23
C LEU A 322 0.92 6.01 -4.50
N TYR A 323 1.46 5.19 -5.39
CA TYR A 323 2.07 5.67 -6.62
C TYR A 323 1.07 6.42 -7.51
N TYR A 324 -0.14 5.89 -7.69
CA TYR A 324 -1.17 6.59 -8.46
C TYR A 324 -1.51 7.95 -7.85
N THR A 325 -1.67 8.03 -6.52
CA THR A 325 -2.00 9.27 -5.82
C THR A 325 -0.86 10.28 -5.96
N VAL A 326 0.35 9.90 -5.56
CA VAL A 326 1.57 10.74 -5.57
C VAL A 326 1.87 11.27 -6.97
N LEU A 327 1.78 10.42 -8.00
CA LEU A 327 2.03 10.81 -9.38
C LEU A 327 1.01 11.87 -9.86
N ASN A 328 -0.28 11.69 -9.56
CA ASN A 328 -1.30 12.66 -9.97
C ASN A 328 -1.21 13.96 -9.15
N MET A 329 -0.95 13.88 -7.85
CA MET A 329 -0.77 15.06 -6.99
C MET A 329 0.44 15.91 -7.44
N ALA A 330 1.53 15.26 -7.87
CA ALA A 330 2.72 15.95 -8.37
C ALA A 330 2.47 16.70 -9.70
N LYS A 331 1.62 16.17 -10.58
CA LYS A 331 1.24 16.83 -11.84
C LYS A 331 0.41 18.10 -11.61
N LEU A 332 -0.33 18.16 -10.51
CA LEU A 332 -1.27 19.24 -10.22
C LEU A 332 -0.61 20.46 -9.55
N SER A 333 0.69 20.43 -9.24
CA SER A 333 1.40 21.47 -8.50
C SER A 333 0.61 21.93 -7.27
N LEU A 334 0.27 20.99 -6.40
CA LEU A 334 -0.50 21.24 -5.19
C LEU A 334 0.33 21.96 -4.13
N GLU A 335 -0.33 22.82 -3.35
CA GLU A 335 0.26 23.37 -2.13
C GLU A 335 0.50 22.25 -1.12
N ALA A 336 1.60 22.34 -0.39
CA ALA A 336 2.02 21.30 0.56
C ALA A 336 0.97 21.02 1.66
N VAL A 337 0.10 22.00 1.96
CA VAL A 337 -0.95 21.90 2.99
C VAL A 337 -2.01 20.85 2.65
N TYR A 338 -2.30 20.63 1.35
CA TYR A 338 -3.35 19.68 0.95
C TYR A 338 -2.88 18.24 0.96
N LEU A 339 -1.59 17.99 0.74
CA LEU A 339 -1.04 16.65 0.55
C LEU A 339 -1.26 15.72 1.76
N PRO A 340 -1.00 16.13 3.02
CA PRO A 340 -1.29 15.29 4.20
C PRO A 340 -2.76 14.84 4.25
N ARG A 341 -3.71 15.78 4.06
CA ARG A 341 -5.15 15.47 4.10
C ARG A 341 -5.57 14.46 3.03
N ILE A 342 -4.99 14.58 1.83
CA ILE A 342 -5.27 13.65 0.73
C ILE A 342 -4.72 12.26 1.05
N LEU A 343 -3.49 12.20 1.58
CA LEU A 343 -2.87 10.94 1.96
C LEU A 343 -3.58 10.28 3.15
N ASP A 344 -4.08 11.05 4.12
CA ASP A 344 -4.92 10.57 5.22
C ASP A 344 -6.20 9.90 4.69
N ALA A 345 -6.89 10.55 3.75
CA ALA A 345 -8.11 9.99 3.16
C ALA A 345 -7.84 8.72 2.35
N VAL A 346 -6.76 8.69 1.57
CA VAL A 346 -6.37 7.48 0.81
C VAL A 346 -5.91 6.35 1.72
N LYS A 347 -5.27 6.68 2.85
CA LYS A 347 -4.91 5.70 3.88
C LYS A 347 -6.14 5.09 4.55
N ALA A 348 -7.13 5.92 4.90
CA ALA A 348 -8.37 5.46 5.54
C ALA A 348 -9.26 4.66 4.57
N GLU A 349 -9.43 5.14 3.34
CA GLU A 349 -10.38 4.62 2.35
C GLU A 349 -9.65 4.10 1.10
N ALA A 350 -8.77 3.12 1.28
CA ALA A 350 -7.86 2.61 0.25
C ALA A 350 -8.58 2.05 -1.00
N THR A 351 -9.84 1.63 -0.90
CA THR A 351 -10.65 1.15 -2.04
C THR A 351 -11.08 2.28 -2.97
N HIS A 352 -11.11 3.53 -2.49
CA HIS A 352 -11.66 4.69 -3.19
C HIS A 352 -10.60 5.70 -3.63
N TYR A 353 -9.31 5.32 -3.65
CA TYR A 353 -8.22 6.21 -4.05
C TYR A 353 -8.41 6.85 -5.44
N ARG A 354 -9.00 6.13 -6.40
CA ARG A 354 -9.25 6.67 -7.76
C ARG A 354 -10.31 7.77 -7.76
N THR A 355 -11.39 7.61 -7.01
CA THR A 355 -12.47 8.61 -6.94
C THR A 355 -12.01 9.84 -6.19
N ILE A 356 -11.23 9.67 -5.11
CA ILE A 356 -10.58 10.76 -4.37
C ILE A 356 -9.68 11.58 -5.30
N VAL A 357 -8.71 10.92 -5.95
CA VAL A 357 -7.77 11.59 -6.86
C VAL A 357 -8.49 12.27 -8.02
N SER A 358 -9.48 11.61 -8.63
CA SER A 358 -10.25 12.19 -9.74
C SER A 358 -11.07 13.41 -9.30
N GLY A 359 -11.57 13.44 -8.06
CA GLY A 359 -12.24 14.61 -7.51
C GLY A 359 -11.28 15.78 -7.31
N ILE A 360 -10.09 15.54 -6.76
CA ILE A 360 -9.08 16.58 -6.55
C ILE A 360 -8.56 17.15 -7.87
N VAL A 361 -8.27 16.28 -8.84
CA VAL A 361 -7.90 16.69 -10.21
C VAL A 361 -8.98 17.61 -10.77
N HIS A 362 -10.25 17.21 -10.68
CA HIS A 362 -11.36 18.00 -11.19
C HIS A 362 -11.49 19.36 -10.50
N LEU A 363 -11.36 19.44 -9.18
CA LEU A 363 -11.37 20.71 -8.44
C LEU A 363 -10.22 21.63 -8.88
N LYS A 364 -9.00 21.08 -9.05
CA LYS A 364 -7.84 21.86 -9.45
C LYS A 364 -7.94 22.36 -10.89
N GLU A 365 -8.35 21.52 -11.84
CA GLU A 365 -8.55 21.89 -13.24
C GLU A 365 -9.61 22.99 -13.41
N LYS A 366 -10.60 23.03 -12.52
CA LYS A 366 -11.64 24.07 -12.49
C LYS A 366 -11.31 25.28 -11.61
N ASN A 367 -10.07 25.38 -11.11
CA ASN A 367 -9.62 26.45 -10.19
C ASN A 367 -10.52 26.61 -8.94
N ALA A 368 -11.12 25.51 -8.47
CA ALA A 368 -12.03 25.47 -7.33
C ALA A 368 -11.44 24.72 -6.13
N LEU A 369 -10.14 24.42 -6.12
CA LEU A 369 -9.52 23.71 -5.01
C LEU A 369 -9.29 24.65 -3.82
N THR A 370 -10.05 24.46 -2.74
CA THR A 370 -9.89 25.12 -1.43
C THR A 370 -9.89 24.05 -0.34
N GLU A 371 -9.44 24.40 0.87
CA GLU A 371 -9.45 23.47 2.02
C GLU A 371 -10.87 23.01 2.37
N GLU A 372 -11.86 23.91 2.33
CA GLU A 372 -13.27 23.59 2.59
C GLU A 372 -13.82 22.61 1.54
N HIS A 373 -13.56 22.84 0.25
CA HIS A 373 -13.99 21.94 -0.81
C HIS A 373 -13.31 20.57 -0.72
N LEU A 374 -12.03 20.54 -0.30
CA LEU A 374 -11.33 19.29 -0.07
C LEU A 374 -11.98 18.50 1.07
N ILE A 375 -12.25 19.13 2.22
CA ILE A 375 -12.94 18.49 3.35
C ILE A 375 -14.31 17.95 2.92
N PHE A 376 -15.04 18.74 2.13
CA PHE A 376 -16.36 18.36 1.63
C PHE A 376 -16.32 17.09 0.77
N ILE A 377 -15.45 17.02 -0.25
CA ILE A 377 -15.39 15.83 -1.13
C ILE A 377 -14.86 14.60 -0.40
N LEU A 378 -13.98 14.80 0.60
CA LEU A 378 -13.43 13.72 1.41
C LEU A 378 -14.41 13.20 2.47
N SER A 379 -15.52 13.91 2.73
CA SER A 379 -16.59 13.43 3.60
C SER A 379 -17.34 12.22 3.00
N SER A 380 -17.20 11.98 1.69
CA SER A 380 -17.68 10.75 1.02
C SER A 380 -16.69 10.30 -0.06
N CYS A 381 -15.63 9.61 0.35
CA CYS A 381 -14.53 9.16 -0.53
C CYS A 381 -15.01 8.36 -1.77
N ALA A 382 -16.04 7.52 -1.62
CA ALA A 382 -16.60 6.75 -2.73
C ALA A 382 -17.19 7.62 -3.86
N HIS A 383 -17.65 8.83 -3.53
CA HIS A 383 -18.31 9.74 -4.46
C HIS A 383 -17.57 11.08 -4.61
N ALA A 384 -16.31 11.16 -4.18
CA ALA A 384 -15.52 12.40 -4.17
C ALA A 384 -15.48 13.09 -5.54
N HIS A 385 -15.42 12.34 -6.65
CA HIS A 385 -15.47 12.92 -8.00
C HIS A 385 -16.83 13.55 -8.32
N THR A 386 -17.93 12.88 -8.00
CA THR A 386 -19.30 13.40 -8.21
C THR A 386 -19.56 14.63 -7.35
N LEU A 387 -19.07 14.64 -6.10
CA LEU A 387 -19.13 15.81 -5.21
C LEU A 387 -18.27 16.96 -5.73
N ALA A 388 -17.07 16.70 -6.27
CA ALA A 388 -16.25 17.72 -6.91
C ALA A 388 -16.94 18.35 -8.13
N ALA A 389 -17.55 17.53 -8.99
CA ALA A 389 -18.31 18.00 -10.15
C ALA A 389 -19.53 18.85 -9.73
N ALA A 390 -20.17 18.49 -8.62
CA ALA A 390 -21.25 19.29 -8.03
C ALA A 390 -20.75 20.64 -7.50
N LEU A 391 -19.64 20.65 -6.74
CA LEU A 391 -19.06 21.86 -6.16
C LEU A 391 -18.58 22.86 -7.22
N THR A 392 -18.01 22.40 -8.33
CA THR A 392 -17.54 23.32 -9.40
C THR A 392 -18.69 24.08 -10.07
N GLN A 393 -19.91 23.53 -10.04
CA GLN A 393 -21.12 24.16 -10.56
C GLN A 393 -21.83 25.03 -9.50
N TRP A 394 -21.51 24.85 -8.22
CA TRP A 394 -22.17 25.51 -7.10
C TRP A 394 -21.99 27.04 -7.01
N PRO A 395 -20.84 27.65 -7.38
CA PRO A 395 -20.71 29.11 -7.41
C PRO A 395 -21.78 29.81 -8.26
N HIS A 396 -22.14 29.23 -9.42
CA HIS A 396 -23.21 29.75 -10.28
C HIS A 396 -24.60 29.68 -9.61
N LEU A 397 -24.79 28.74 -8.69
CA LEU A 397 -25.99 28.62 -7.87
C LEU A 397 -26.00 29.69 -6.77
N LYS A 398 -24.85 29.96 -6.16
CA LYS A 398 -24.70 30.98 -5.11
C LYS A 398 -24.95 32.39 -5.63
N GLU A 399 -24.46 32.72 -6.83
CA GLU A 399 -24.74 34.02 -7.50
C GLU A 399 -26.24 34.26 -7.69
N LYS A 400 -27.01 33.19 -7.87
CA LYS A 400 -28.47 33.22 -8.03
C LYS A 400 -29.24 33.19 -6.72
N LYS A 401 -28.55 33.35 -5.58
CA LYS A 401 -29.13 33.41 -4.23
C LYS A 401 -29.99 32.19 -3.88
N ILE A 402 -29.55 31.00 -4.25
CA ILE A 402 -30.25 29.77 -3.89
C ILE A 402 -30.16 29.57 -2.36
N PRO A 403 -31.29 29.34 -1.66
CA PRO A 403 -31.35 29.30 -0.20
C PRO A 403 -30.92 27.95 0.40
N VAL A 404 -30.14 27.14 -0.31
CA VAL A 404 -29.71 25.82 0.14
C VAL A 404 -28.20 25.78 0.25
N ALA A 405 -27.71 25.11 1.30
CA ALA A 405 -26.29 24.96 1.57
C ALA A 405 -25.74 23.70 0.87
N PRO A 406 -24.47 23.70 0.41
CA PRO A 406 -23.88 22.56 -0.30
C PRO A 406 -23.84 21.27 0.53
N GLU A 407 -23.84 21.37 1.86
CA GLU A 407 -23.87 20.25 2.82
C GLU A 407 -25.07 19.33 2.62
N GLU A 408 -26.18 19.83 2.09
CA GLU A 408 -27.36 19.03 1.77
C GLU A 408 -27.09 17.97 0.70
N LEU A 409 -26.09 18.18 -0.18
CA LEU A 409 -25.69 17.19 -1.19
C LEU A 409 -25.03 15.95 -0.55
N LEU A 410 -24.49 16.06 0.67
CA LEU A 410 -23.89 14.93 1.38
C LEU A 410 -24.92 13.88 1.81
N LYS A 411 -26.22 14.23 1.82
CA LYS A 411 -27.31 13.27 2.06
C LYS A 411 -27.48 12.31 0.87
N HIS A 412 -27.11 12.74 -0.34
CA HIS A 412 -27.23 11.94 -1.57
C HIS A 412 -25.99 12.04 -2.48
N PRO A 413 -24.79 11.62 -2.02
CA PRO A 413 -23.53 11.82 -2.75
C PRO A 413 -23.49 11.26 -4.19
N PRO A 414 -24.08 10.07 -4.50
CA PRO A 414 -24.06 9.52 -5.86
C PRO A 414 -24.78 10.40 -6.90
N PHE A 415 -25.72 11.24 -6.46
CA PHE A 415 -26.57 12.05 -7.32
C PHE A 415 -26.23 13.54 -7.26
N ALA A 416 -25.21 13.94 -6.48
CA ALA A 416 -24.90 15.35 -6.21
C ALA A 416 -24.72 16.19 -7.48
N GLU A 417 -23.94 15.71 -8.45
CA GLU A 417 -23.73 16.39 -9.73
C GLU A 417 -25.04 16.58 -10.51
N LYS A 418 -25.88 15.54 -10.56
CA LYS A 418 -27.17 15.55 -11.25
C LYS A 418 -28.14 16.53 -10.59
N ILE A 419 -28.19 16.54 -9.26
CA ILE A 419 -29.01 17.46 -8.46
C ILE A 419 -28.59 18.91 -8.75
N VAL A 420 -27.29 19.21 -8.69
CA VAL A 420 -26.77 20.55 -8.98
C VAL A 420 -27.08 20.96 -10.42
N GLY A 421 -26.91 20.06 -11.39
CA GLY A 421 -27.26 20.32 -12.78
C GLY A 421 -28.76 20.62 -12.97
N ALA A 422 -29.64 19.91 -12.26
CA ALA A 422 -31.09 20.16 -12.28
C ALA A 422 -31.45 21.51 -11.64
N LEU A 423 -30.87 21.84 -10.48
CA LEU A 423 -31.04 23.14 -9.82
C LEU A 423 -30.50 24.29 -10.66
N HIS A 424 -29.35 24.09 -11.33
CA HIS A 424 -28.77 25.09 -12.22
C HIS A 424 -29.70 25.40 -13.40
N GLU A 425 -30.24 24.38 -14.06
CA GLU A 425 -31.18 24.61 -15.16
C GLU A 425 -32.46 25.29 -14.66
N LEU A 426 -33.00 24.86 -13.52
CA LEU A 426 -34.19 25.45 -12.93
C LEU A 426 -33.98 26.92 -12.51
N SER A 427 -32.79 27.25 -12.04
CA SER A 427 -32.40 28.62 -11.71
C SER A 427 -32.30 29.55 -12.94
N ASN A 428 -32.26 29.00 -14.15
CA ASN A 428 -32.31 29.79 -15.39
C ASN A 428 -33.74 30.13 -15.80
N THR A 429 -34.75 29.50 -15.19
CA THR A 429 -36.15 29.57 -15.63
C THR A 429 -37.07 30.14 -14.57
N VAL A 430 -36.86 29.81 -13.30
CA VAL A 430 -37.76 30.15 -12.20
C VAL A 430 -36.95 30.68 -11.01
N VAL A 431 -37.55 31.62 -10.26
CA VAL A 431 -37.00 32.04 -8.96
C VAL A 431 -37.05 30.84 -8.01
N LEU A 432 -35.87 30.37 -7.60
CA LEU A 432 -35.76 29.21 -6.74
C LEU A 432 -36.15 29.54 -5.30
N THR A 433 -37.24 28.94 -4.83
CA THR A 433 -37.62 28.93 -3.41
C THR A 433 -36.91 27.80 -2.68
N GLU A 434 -36.77 27.94 -1.36
CA GLU A 434 -36.19 26.90 -0.49
C GLU A 434 -36.98 25.59 -0.59
N GLN A 435 -38.31 25.70 -0.59
CA GLN A 435 -39.20 24.56 -0.72
C GLN A 435 -38.99 23.81 -2.03
N LEU A 436 -38.85 24.51 -3.16
CA LEU A 436 -38.63 23.87 -4.46
C LEU A 436 -37.25 23.20 -4.52
N SER A 437 -36.24 23.88 -4.00
CA SER A 437 -34.86 23.36 -3.96
C SER A 437 -34.78 22.08 -3.11
N MET A 438 -35.45 22.06 -1.96
CA MET A 438 -35.54 20.87 -1.10
C MET A 438 -36.34 19.74 -1.75
N GLN A 439 -37.36 20.04 -2.57
CA GLN A 439 -38.08 19.01 -3.33
C GLN A 439 -37.16 18.30 -4.33
N VAL A 440 -36.30 19.05 -5.05
CA VAL A 440 -35.31 18.47 -5.97
C VAL A 440 -34.34 17.56 -5.22
N ILE A 441 -33.81 18.03 -4.08
CA ILE A 441 -32.82 17.30 -3.29
C ILE A 441 -33.42 16.03 -2.67
N SER A 442 -34.67 16.10 -2.18
CA SER A 442 -35.37 14.97 -1.53
C SER A 442 -35.65 13.78 -2.46
N LYS A 443 -35.55 13.98 -3.79
CA LYS A 443 -35.81 12.95 -4.80
C LYS A 443 -34.60 12.82 -5.75
N PRO A 444 -33.48 12.26 -5.26
CA PRO A 444 -32.22 12.24 -6.00
C PRO A 444 -32.29 11.43 -7.30
N GLU A 445 -33.07 10.35 -7.34
CA GLU A 445 -33.25 9.50 -8.52
C GLU A 445 -33.90 10.27 -9.69
N SER A 446 -34.74 11.26 -9.37
CA SER A 446 -35.38 12.12 -10.36
C SER A 446 -34.43 13.13 -11.00
N ALA A 447 -33.29 13.44 -10.36
CA ALA A 447 -32.39 14.49 -10.81
C ALA A 447 -31.78 14.21 -12.20
N GLU A 448 -31.60 12.93 -12.56
CA GLU A 448 -31.09 12.53 -13.87
C GLU A 448 -32.03 12.94 -15.02
N ALA A 449 -33.33 12.76 -14.81
CA ALA A 449 -34.34 13.13 -15.80
C ALA A 449 -34.80 14.60 -15.68
N ALA A 450 -34.61 15.22 -14.51
CA ALA A 450 -35.09 16.57 -14.23
C ALA A 450 -34.46 17.63 -15.15
N LYS A 451 -33.13 17.60 -15.34
CA LYS A 451 -32.42 18.56 -16.18
C LYS A 451 -32.97 18.62 -17.62
N PRO A 452 -33.05 17.52 -18.40
CA PRO A 452 -33.58 17.58 -19.75
C PRO A 452 -35.08 17.91 -19.80
N ILE A 453 -35.86 17.54 -18.77
CA ILE A 453 -37.26 17.96 -18.65
C ILE A 453 -37.36 19.48 -18.50
N PHE A 454 -36.54 20.11 -17.65
CA PHE A 454 -36.54 21.57 -17.49
C PHE A 454 -36.15 22.29 -18.78
N GLN A 455 -35.18 21.76 -19.53
CA GLN A 455 -34.79 22.33 -20.82
C GLN A 455 -35.95 22.34 -21.83
N LEU A 456 -36.72 21.25 -21.92
CA LEU A 456 -37.90 21.17 -22.80
C LEU A 456 -39.06 22.06 -22.33
N LEU A 457 -39.30 22.11 -21.02
CA LEU A 457 -40.34 23.00 -20.48
C LEU A 457 -39.97 24.47 -20.70
N ARG A 458 -38.67 24.80 -20.64
CA ARG A 458 -38.16 26.14 -20.92
C ARG A 458 -38.34 26.53 -22.37
N SER A 459 -37.99 25.65 -23.31
CA SER A 459 -38.08 25.94 -24.75
C SER A 459 -39.53 26.18 -25.22
N ASN A 460 -40.51 25.76 -24.42
CA ASN A 460 -41.94 25.90 -24.70
C ASN A 460 -42.66 26.88 -23.75
N ASP A 461 -41.93 27.66 -22.96
CA ASP A 461 -42.50 28.62 -21.98
C ASP A 461 -43.46 27.99 -20.93
N LEU A 462 -43.29 26.70 -20.63
CA LEU A 462 -44.11 25.94 -19.66
C LEU A 462 -43.43 25.79 -18.28
N CYS A 463 -42.16 26.20 -18.16
CA CYS A 463 -41.39 26.05 -16.93
C CYS A 463 -41.78 27.11 -15.88
N THR A 464 -42.80 26.82 -15.08
CA THR A 464 -43.26 27.66 -13.96
C THR A 464 -43.04 26.98 -12.61
N GLU A 465 -42.91 27.75 -11.53
CA GLU A 465 -42.76 27.22 -10.16
C GLU A 465 -43.85 26.20 -9.81
N LYS A 466 -45.11 26.54 -10.12
CA LYS A 466 -46.28 25.68 -9.89
C LYS A 466 -46.17 24.37 -10.67
N MET A 467 -45.75 24.41 -11.94
CA MET A 467 -45.60 23.21 -12.75
C MET A 467 -44.49 22.31 -12.23
N VAL A 468 -43.33 22.88 -11.87
CA VAL A 468 -42.22 22.09 -11.33
C VAL A 468 -42.59 21.46 -9.99
N GLY A 469 -43.18 22.24 -9.08
CA GLY A 469 -43.69 21.72 -7.81
C GLY A 469 -44.72 20.60 -8.01
N PHE A 470 -45.64 20.78 -8.97
CA PHE A 470 -46.62 19.75 -9.34
C PHE A 470 -45.97 18.45 -9.84
N LEU A 471 -44.97 18.56 -10.71
CA LEU A 471 -44.26 17.39 -11.26
C LEU A 471 -43.49 16.62 -10.18
N TYR A 472 -42.85 17.32 -9.22
CA TYR A 472 -42.20 16.66 -8.10
C TYR A 472 -43.20 16.05 -7.12
N GLN A 473 -44.28 16.74 -6.77
CA GLN A 473 -45.31 16.21 -5.87
C GLN A 473 -45.91 14.91 -6.40
N ASN A 474 -46.14 14.82 -7.71
CA ASN A 474 -46.69 13.65 -8.37
C ASN A 474 -45.64 12.62 -8.81
N ASN A 475 -44.36 12.71 -8.38
CA ASN A 475 -43.29 11.75 -8.76
C ASN A 475 -43.08 11.60 -10.28
N MET A 476 -43.43 12.63 -11.06
CA MET A 476 -43.43 12.57 -12.52
C MET A 476 -42.03 12.78 -13.14
N MET A 477 -41.07 13.24 -12.35
CA MET A 477 -39.70 13.52 -12.79
C MET A 477 -38.91 12.22 -13.03
N ASN A 478 -39.15 11.59 -14.18
CA ASN A 478 -38.53 10.34 -14.60
C ASN A 478 -38.29 10.31 -16.12
N HIS A 479 -37.55 9.31 -16.60
CA HIS A 479 -37.23 9.18 -18.02
C HIS A 479 -38.49 9.01 -18.90
N HIS A 480 -39.52 8.29 -18.44
CA HIS A 480 -40.72 8.07 -19.24
C HIS A 480 -41.48 9.38 -19.49
N LEU A 481 -41.54 10.28 -18.50
CA LEU A 481 -42.07 11.63 -18.72
C LEU A 481 -41.23 12.36 -19.78
N HIS A 482 -39.90 12.40 -19.63
CA HIS A 482 -39.03 13.04 -20.62
C HIS A 482 -39.29 12.52 -22.04
N LYS A 483 -39.41 11.18 -22.21
CA LYS A 483 -39.73 10.51 -23.47
C LYS A 483 -41.08 10.95 -24.03
N ALA A 484 -42.12 11.05 -23.20
CA ALA A 484 -43.42 11.56 -23.59
C ALA A 484 -43.35 13.03 -24.03
N LEU A 485 -42.68 13.90 -23.25
CA LEU A 485 -42.57 15.32 -23.55
C LEU A 485 -41.86 15.58 -24.88
N VAL A 486 -40.76 14.86 -25.17
CA VAL A 486 -40.06 14.95 -26.46
C VAL A 486 -40.99 14.59 -27.62
N ALA A 487 -41.81 13.54 -27.47
CA ALA A 487 -42.76 13.15 -28.50
C ALA A 487 -43.87 14.20 -28.72
N LEU A 488 -44.39 14.78 -27.63
CA LEU A 488 -45.39 15.84 -27.70
C LEU A 488 -44.85 17.14 -28.29
N ASP A 489 -43.61 17.50 -27.95
CA ASP A 489 -42.89 18.66 -28.47
C ASP A 489 -42.66 18.54 -29.99
N ALA A 490 -42.16 17.37 -30.43
CA ALA A 490 -41.97 17.07 -31.85
C ALA A 490 -43.28 17.08 -32.66
N ALA A 491 -44.41 16.83 -32.01
CA ALA A 491 -45.75 16.92 -32.60
C ALA A 491 -46.42 18.30 -32.39
N SER A 492 -45.74 19.25 -31.75
CA SER A 492 -46.26 20.60 -31.44
C SER A 492 -47.57 20.60 -30.65
N ILE A 493 -47.77 19.59 -29.78
CA ILE A 493 -48.91 19.48 -28.87
C ILE A 493 -48.50 19.52 -27.40
N LEU A 494 -47.25 19.89 -27.11
CA LEU A 494 -46.78 20.04 -25.73
C LEU A 494 -47.42 21.27 -25.08
N THR A 495 -48.34 21.04 -24.15
CA THR A 495 -49.07 22.10 -23.42
C THR A 495 -49.21 21.73 -21.95
N ASN A 496 -49.45 22.73 -21.07
CA ASN A 496 -49.72 22.50 -19.65
C ASN A 496 -50.86 21.49 -19.42
N THR A 497 -51.93 21.58 -20.21
CA THR A 497 -53.08 20.68 -20.14
C THR A 497 -52.67 19.23 -20.43
N ASN A 498 -51.82 19.00 -21.44
CA ASN A 498 -51.38 17.66 -21.81
C ASN A 498 -50.40 17.07 -20.78
N ILE A 499 -49.57 17.90 -20.14
CA ILE A 499 -48.73 17.47 -19.01
C ILE A 499 -49.61 17.02 -17.83
N ILE A 500 -50.67 17.79 -17.51
CA ILE A 500 -51.62 17.42 -16.46
C ILE A 500 -52.34 16.10 -16.81
N LYS A 501 -52.78 15.92 -18.06
CA LYS A 501 -53.38 14.66 -18.53
C LYS A 501 -52.46 13.45 -18.33
N LEU A 502 -51.16 13.60 -18.61
CA LEU A 502 -50.16 12.57 -18.34
C LEU A 502 -50.04 12.25 -16.85
N SER A 503 -50.03 13.28 -15.99
CA SER A 503 -49.94 13.08 -14.54
C SER A 503 -51.13 12.35 -13.94
N LEU A 504 -52.34 12.59 -14.46
CA LEU A 504 -53.55 11.87 -14.03
C LEU A 504 -53.52 10.39 -14.41
N ASN A 505 -52.69 10.00 -15.38
CA ASN A 505 -52.50 8.63 -15.85
C ASN A 505 -51.11 8.08 -15.52
N MET A 506 -50.50 8.54 -14.42
CA MET A 506 -49.15 8.16 -14.02
C MET A 506 -48.93 6.64 -13.96
N ALA A 507 -49.95 5.88 -13.52
CA ALA A 507 -49.89 4.42 -13.41
C ALA A 507 -49.62 3.70 -14.75
N TYR A 508 -49.78 4.38 -15.89
CA TYR A 508 -49.58 3.85 -17.23
C TYR A 508 -48.58 4.70 -18.05
N LEU A 509 -47.79 5.52 -17.37
CA LEU A 509 -46.90 6.48 -18.02
C LEU A 509 -45.88 5.81 -18.95
N LYS A 510 -45.40 4.60 -18.63
CA LYS A 510 -44.42 3.90 -19.49
C LYS A 510 -45.06 3.53 -20.82
N THR A 511 -46.25 2.91 -20.73
CA THR A 511 -47.04 2.52 -21.90
C THR A 511 -47.44 3.73 -22.76
N ILE A 512 -47.94 4.81 -22.14
CA ILE A 512 -48.33 6.04 -22.85
C ILE A 512 -47.11 6.71 -23.49
N ALA A 513 -45.98 6.82 -22.78
CA ALA A 513 -44.76 7.43 -23.32
C ALA A 513 -44.23 6.65 -24.53
N SER A 514 -44.25 5.32 -24.45
CA SER A 514 -43.85 4.44 -25.56
C SER A 514 -44.82 4.54 -26.75
N ALA A 515 -46.13 4.60 -26.50
CA ALA A 515 -47.13 4.87 -27.54
C ALA A 515 -46.92 6.21 -28.26
N CYS A 516 -46.66 7.28 -27.50
CA CYS A 516 -46.35 8.60 -28.08
C CYS A 516 -45.05 8.56 -28.89
N ALA A 517 -44.01 7.90 -28.38
CA ALA A 517 -42.71 7.79 -29.05
C ALA A 517 -42.82 7.03 -30.38
N THR A 518 -43.56 5.91 -30.43
CA THR A 518 -43.75 5.14 -31.68
C THR A 518 -44.52 5.91 -32.75
N LEU A 519 -45.51 6.72 -32.36
CA LEU A 519 -46.22 7.62 -33.28
C LEU A 519 -45.33 8.78 -33.74
N SER A 520 -44.55 9.37 -32.83
CA SER A 520 -43.58 10.42 -33.16
C SER A 520 -42.49 9.94 -34.11
N ASN A 521 -42.00 8.70 -33.95
CA ASN A 521 -41.05 8.09 -34.89
C ASN A 521 -41.66 7.96 -36.28
N ALA A 522 -42.95 7.59 -36.36
CA ALA A 522 -43.65 7.52 -37.63
C ALA A 522 -43.80 8.91 -38.27
N ASN A 523 -44.06 9.97 -37.48
CA ASN A 523 -44.05 11.35 -37.96
C ASN A 523 -42.69 11.73 -38.57
N ALA A 524 -41.60 11.43 -37.85
CA ALA A 524 -40.25 11.74 -38.31
C ALA A 524 -39.92 11.06 -39.64
N LEU A 525 -40.26 9.78 -39.80
CA LEU A 525 -40.04 9.05 -41.05
C LEU A 525 -40.88 9.62 -42.20
N VAL A 526 -42.14 10.00 -41.95
CA VAL A 526 -42.98 10.61 -42.99
C VAL A 526 -42.43 11.97 -43.42
N LYS A 527 -41.89 12.75 -42.48
CA LYS A 527 -41.21 14.03 -42.75
C LYS A 527 -39.94 13.84 -43.58
N GLU A 528 -39.14 12.81 -43.31
CA GLU A 528 -37.95 12.46 -44.11
C GLU A 528 -38.31 12.03 -45.53
N LEU A 529 -39.35 11.21 -45.69
CA LEU A 529 -39.74 10.66 -46.98
C LEU A 529 -40.55 11.65 -47.84
N ASN A 530 -41.30 12.56 -47.22
CA ASN A 530 -42.17 13.52 -47.90
C ASN A 530 -42.21 14.86 -47.16
N ALA A 531 -41.21 15.71 -47.38
CA ALA A 531 -41.11 17.03 -46.74
C ALA A 531 -42.34 17.94 -46.94
N HIS A 532 -43.16 17.69 -47.96
CA HIS A 532 -44.36 18.45 -48.30
C HIS A 532 -45.68 17.91 -47.72
N LYS A 533 -45.68 16.74 -47.04
CA LYS A 533 -46.90 16.19 -46.42
C LYS A 533 -46.88 16.36 -44.90
N SER A 534 -47.77 17.22 -44.40
CA SER A 534 -48.14 17.33 -42.99
C SER A 534 -48.92 16.07 -42.55
N CYS A 535 -48.23 15.00 -42.20
CA CYS A 535 -48.85 13.86 -41.53
C CYS A 535 -48.31 13.77 -40.10
N THR A 536 -49.05 14.34 -39.16
CA THR A 536 -48.82 14.20 -37.72
C THR A 536 -49.69 13.06 -37.21
N ARG A 537 -49.21 11.82 -37.34
CA ARG A 537 -49.80 10.61 -36.73
C ARG A 537 -49.90 10.73 -35.21
N LEU A 538 -48.94 11.39 -34.56
CA LEU A 538 -49.20 11.94 -33.22
C LEU A 538 -49.81 13.34 -33.38
N ASN A 539 -51.07 13.50 -32.96
CA ASN A 539 -51.79 14.77 -32.90
C ASN A 539 -52.66 14.82 -31.62
N GLN A 540 -53.38 15.92 -31.38
CA GLN A 540 -54.17 16.11 -30.16
C GLN A 540 -55.27 15.05 -29.99
N ASP A 541 -56.00 14.71 -31.06
CA ASP A 541 -57.09 13.74 -31.01
C ASP A 541 -56.59 12.33 -30.65
N ILE A 542 -55.50 11.91 -31.28
CA ILE A 542 -54.87 10.62 -31.01
C ILE A 542 -54.29 10.61 -29.59
N PHE A 543 -53.64 11.70 -29.16
CA PHE A 543 -53.16 11.82 -27.79
C PHE A 543 -54.30 11.71 -26.77
N ASP A 544 -55.42 12.40 -26.99
CA ASP A 544 -56.59 12.31 -26.11
C ASP A 544 -57.21 10.91 -26.09
N ALA A 545 -57.18 10.20 -27.21
CA ALA A 545 -57.58 8.79 -27.27
C ALA A 545 -56.64 7.87 -26.47
N LEU A 546 -55.32 8.11 -26.51
CA LEU A 546 -54.34 7.36 -25.70
C LEU A 546 -54.57 7.58 -24.20
N ILE A 547 -54.85 8.83 -23.81
CA ILE A 547 -55.15 9.20 -22.42
C ILE A 547 -56.48 8.61 -21.94
N ALA A 548 -57.50 8.56 -22.80
CA ALA A 548 -58.80 7.99 -22.45
C ALA A 548 -58.76 6.46 -22.26
N LYS A 549 -57.84 5.76 -22.94
CA LYS A 549 -57.67 4.30 -22.88
C LYS A 549 -56.21 3.90 -22.69
N PRO A 550 -55.64 4.12 -21.49
CA PRO A 550 -54.21 3.94 -21.26
C PRO A 550 -53.73 2.49 -21.40
N LEU A 551 -54.57 1.51 -21.06
CA LEU A 551 -54.28 0.07 -21.24
C LEU A 551 -54.10 -0.33 -22.72
N ASP A 552 -54.84 0.33 -23.61
CA ASP A 552 -54.82 0.05 -25.05
C ASP A 552 -53.88 0.99 -25.81
N ALA A 553 -53.13 1.86 -25.13
CA ALA A 553 -52.40 2.95 -25.77
C ALA A 553 -51.37 2.46 -26.81
N LEU A 554 -50.61 1.41 -26.53
CA LEU A 554 -49.66 0.84 -27.51
C LEU A 554 -50.36 0.17 -28.70
N LYS A 555 -51.53 -0.44 -28.47
CA LYS A 555 -52.35 -1.01 -29.54
C LYS A 555 -52.95 0.09 -30.43
N LEU A 556 -53.45 1.17 -29.82
CA LEU A 556 -53.96 2.35 -30.52
C LEU A 556 -52.85 3.03 -31.33
N ALA A 557 -51.65 3.12 -30.77
CA ALA A 557 -50.48 3.62 -31.48
C ALA A 557 -50.16 2.75 -32.70
N GLU A 558 -50.09 1.42 -32.55
CA GLU A 558 -49.87 0.49 -33.66
C GLU A 558 -50.95 0.63 -34.74
N SER A 559 -52.24 0.65 -34.38
CA SER A 559 -53.34 0.80 -35.35
C SER A 559 -53.34 2.16 -36.06
N SER A 560 -52.80 3.19 -35.41
CA SER A 560 -52.61 4.53 -35.99
C SER A 560 -51.31 4.62 -36.80
N GLY A 561 -50.63 3.49 -37.01
CA GLY A 561 -49.41 3.39 -37.80
C GLY A 561 -48.15 3.81 -37.04
N GLY A 562 -48.09 3.64 -35.72
CA GLY A 562 -46.87 3.79 -34.94
C GLY A 562 -45.75 2.90 -35.49
N LEU A 563 -44.52 3.40 -35.44
CA LEU A 563 -43.35 2.66 -35.90
C LEU A 563 -42.33 2.52 -34.77
N LEU A 564 -41.83 1.30 -34.59
CA LEU A 564 -40.64 1.05 -33.81
C LEU A 564 -39.44 1.71 -34.50
N ARG A 565 -38.54 2.32 -33.72
CA ARG A 565 -37.33 2.96 -34.24
C ARG A 565 -36.46 1.95 -35.03
N ARG A 566 -35.96 2.33 -36.22
CA ARG A 566 -35.22 1.43 -37.15
C ARG A 566 -33.94 0.83 -36.53
N LEU A 567 -33.56 -0.36 -37.03
CA LEU A 567 -32.48 -1.26 -36.58
C LEU A 567 -31.05 -0.70 -36.42
N ASN A 568 -30.74 0.54 -36.79
CA ASN A 568 -29.38 1.09 -36.75
C ASN A 568 -29.13 2.12 -35.62
N SER A 569 -30.10 2.38 -34.75
CA SER A 569 -29.88 3.17 -33.52
C SER A 569 -29.70 2.24 -32.32
N SER A 570 -28.71 2.52 -31.48
CA SER A 570 -28.37 1.75 -30.26
C SER A 570 -29.45 1.73 -29.18
N ILE A 571 -30.53 2.52 -29.34
CA ILE A 571 -31.62 2.65 -28.36
C ILE A 571 -32.92 2.19 -29.02
N LYS A 572 -33.36 0.97 -28.67
CA LYS A 572 -34.68 0.43 -29.02
C LYS A 572 -35.69 0.91 -27.98
N ASP A 573 -36.93 1.16 -28.40
CA ASP A 573 -38.04 1.39 -27.48
C ASP A 573 -38.41 0.04 -26.85
N GLU A 574 -37.78 -0.29 -25.72
CA GLU A 574 -37.83 -1.61 -25.10
C GLU A 574 -39.26 -1.99 -24.69
N GLU A 575 -40.05 -1.01 -24.25
CA GLU A 575 -41.45 -1.19 -23.85
C GLU A 575 -42.35 -1.56 -25.04
N ALA A 576 -42.23 -0.87 -26.18
CA ALA A 576 -42.99 -1.22 -27.38
C ALA A 576 -42.53 -2.55 -27.99
N CYS A 577 -41.24 -2.87 -27.91
CA CYS A 577 -40.72 -4.18 -28.33
C CYS A 577 -41.28 -5.32 -27.48
N GLU A 578 -41.36 -5.12 -26.16
CA GLU A 578 -41.95 -6.09 -25.25
C GLU A 578 -43.45 -6.31 -25.54
N PHE A 579 -44.21 -5.23 -25.78
CA PHE A 579 -45.61 -5.32 -26.20
C PHE A 579 -45.80 -6.21 -27.44
N VAL A 580 -45.00 -5.97 -28.49
CA VAL A 580 -45.06 -6.77 -29.74
C VAL A 580 -44.70 -8.23 -29.46
N LYS A 581 -43.69 -8.48 -28.61
CA LYS A 581 -43.27 -9.83 -28.23
C LYS A 581 -44.38 -10.56 -27.49
N ILE A 582 -44.91 -10.00 -26.40
CA ILE A 582 -45.98 -10.62 -25.59
C ILE A 582 -47.17 -10.95 -26.49
N ARG A 583 -47.62 -9.99 -27.32
CA ARG A 583 -48.75 -10.19 -28.21
C ARG A 583 -48.49 -11.28 -29.26
N LYS A 584 -47.30 -11.33 -29.85
CA LYS A 584 -46.92 -12.35 -30.84
C LYS A 584 -46.90 -13.74 -30.21
N GLU A 585 -46.25 -13.90 -29.06
CA GLU A 585 -46.13 -15.18 -28.38
C GLU A 585 -47.50 -15.65 -27.85
N ALA A 586 -48.30 -14.76 -27.28
CA ALA A 586 -49.66 -15.05 -26.84
C ALA A 586 -50.54 -15.57 -27.99
N ARG A 587 -50.45 -14.94 -29.17
CA ARG A 587 -51.15 -15.40 -30.38
C ARG A 587 -50.64 -16.77 -30.84
N SER A 588 -49.32 -16.97 -30.88
CA SER A 588 -48.72 -18.26 -31.25
C SER A 588 -49.18 -19.37 -30.32
N LEU A 589 -49.16 -19.15 -29.00
CA LEU A 589 -49.63 -20.13 -28.02
C LEU A 589 -51.13 -20.42 -28.18
N ALA A 590 -51.96 -19.40 -28.38
CA ALA A 590 -53.39 -19.59 -28.61
C ALA A 590 -53.68 -20.35 -29.91
N LEU A 591 -52.93 -20.08 -30.98
CA LEU A 591 -53.03 -20.80 -32.25
C LEU A 591 -52.60 -22.26 -32.13
N LEU A 592 -51.46 -22.52 -31.47
CA LEU A 592 -50.98 -23.87 -31.21
C LEU A 592 -52.00 -24.68 -30.41
N GLN A 593 -52.64 -24.05 -29.41
CA GLN A 593 -53.72 -24.72 -28.69
C GLN A 593 -54.95 -24.96 -29.55
N ARG A 594 -55.37 -23.98 -30.34
CA ARG A 594 -56.52 -24.15 -31.25
C ARG A 594 -56.29 -25.27 -32.27
N SER A 595 -55.03 -25.51 -32.66
CA SER A 595 -54.63 -26.65 -33.49
C SER A 595 -54.42 -27.97 -32.72
N GLY A 596 -54.65 -27.98 -31.41
CA GLY A 596 -54.52 -29.19 -30.56
C GLY A 596 -53.08 -29.59 -30.25
N LEU A 597 -52.09 -28.73 -30.50
CA LEU A 597 -50.66 -29.06 -30.39
C LEU A 597 -50.05 -28.83 -29.00
N LEU A 598 -50.72 -28.10 -28.10
CA LEU A 598 -50.19 -27.80 -26.76
C LEU A 598 -50.69 -28.76 -25.69
N PHE A 599 -52.02 -28.93 -25.55
CA PHE A 599 -52.60 -29.80 -24.50
C PHE A 599 -53.15 -31.13 -25.03
N GLY A 600 -52.88 -31.46 -26.30
CA GLY A 600 -53.33 -32.70 -26.96
C GLY A 600 -54.86 -32.76 -27.20
N PRO A 601 -55.34 -33.75 -27.98
CA PRO A 601 -56.77 -33.91 -28.22
C PRO A 601 -57.54 -34.25 -26.93
N TYR A 602 -58.79 -33.79 -26.83
CA TYR A 602 -59.69 -34.19 -25.76
C TYR A 602 -60.03 -35.67 -25.90
N ILE A 603 -59.58 -36.48 -24.95
CA ILE A 603 -59.98 -37.88 -24.83
C ILE A 603 -61.14 -37.90 -23.85
N GLU A 604 -62.34 -38.30 -24.32
CA GLU A 604 -63.47 -38.49 -23.43
C GLU A 604 -63.11 -39.50 -22.34
N PRO A 605 -63.19 -39.12 -21.06
CA PRO A 605 -62.85 -40.03 -19.98
C PRO A 605 -63.92 -41.11 -19.89
N TYR A 606 -63.49 -42.37 -19.99
CA TYR A 606 -64.32 -43.52 -19.68
C TYR A 606 -64.81 -43.40 -18.24
N THR A 607 -66.12 -43.28 -18.06
CA THR A 607 -66.77 -43.10 -16.76
C THR A 607 -66.61 -44.35 -15.90
N LYS A 608 -65.58 -44.38 -15.06
CA LYS A 608 -65.58 -45.16 -13.82
C LYS A 608 -64.94 -44.37 -12.70
N GLY A 609 -65.78 -43.89 -11.79
CA GLY A 609 -65.44 -43.88 -10.37
C GLY A 609 -65.10 -42.53 -9.75
N GLU A 610 -64.14 -41.76 -10.27
CA GLU A 610 -63.58 -40.69 -9.42
C GLU A 610 -63.30 -39.38 -10.16
N LYS A 611 -63.92 -38.31 -9.63
CA LYS A 611 -63.98 -36.91 -10.09
C LYS A 611 -64.79 -36.68 -11.36
N LYS A 612 -65.77 -35.76 -11.26
CA LYS A 612 -66.53 -35.27 -12.40
C LYS A 612 -65.53 -34.74 -13.43
N PRO A 613 -65.43 -35.34 -14.63
CA PRO A 613 -64.50 -34.86 -15.63
C PRO A 613 -64.91 -33.46 -16.06
N PHE A 614 -63.93 -32.60 -16.30
CA PHE A 614 -64.21 -31.28 -16.85
C PHE A 614 -65.00 -31.45 -18.14
N THR A 615 -66.10 -30.71 -18.28
CA THR A 615 -66.78 -30.63 -19.58
C THR A 615 -65.80 -30.09 -20.63
N LEU A 616 -66.07 -30.33 -21.91
CA LEU A 616 -65.27 -29.75 -23.00
C LEU A 616 -65.11 -28.24 -22.82
N GLU A 617 -66.18 -27.56 -22.40
CA GLU A 617 -66.21 -26.13 -22.12
C GLU A 617 -65.32 -25.74 -20.92
N GLU A 618 -65.39 -26.49 -19.80
CA GLU A 618 -64.56 -26.25 -18.62
C GLU A 618 -63.07 -26.49 -18.92
N ARG A 619 -62.74 -27.51 -19.72
CA ARG A 619 -61.37 -27.77 -20.16
C ARG A 619 -60.87 -26.66 -21.07
N GLN A 620 -61.65 -26.25 -22.07
CA GLN A 620 -61.30 -25.13 -22.95
C GLN A 620 -61.10 -23.83 -22.15
N ALA A 621 -61.92 -23.59 -21.13
CA ALA A 621 -61.75 -22.45 -20.24
C ALA A 621 -60.45 -22.53 -19.41
N LEU A 622 -60.08 -23.73 -18.93
CA LEU A 622 -58.85 -23.96 -18.17
C LEU A 622 -57.59 -23.89 -19.03
N GLU A 623 -57.65 -24.39 -20.27
CA GLU A 623 -56.58 -24.29 -21.27
C GLU A 623 -56.38 -22.83 -21.69
N LYS A 624 -57.46 -22.10 -21.98
CA LYS A 624 -57.44 -20.65 -22.25
C LYS A 624 -56.80 -19.89 -21.08
N LYS A 625 -57.19 -20.20 -19.84
CA LYS A 625 -56.62 -19.61 -18.63
C LYS A 625 -55.13 -19.92 -18.48
N SER A 626 -54.71 -21.15 -18.77
CA SER A 626 -53.31 -21.58 -18.71
C SER A 626 -52.45 -20.87 -19.77
N ILE A 627 -52.95 -20.71 -21.00
CA ILE A 627 -52.24 -20.01 -22.08
C ILE A 627 -52.09 -18.54 -21.74
N PHE A 628 -53.15 -17.90 -21.24
CA PHE A 628 -53.08 -16.53 -20.76
C PHE A 628 -51.99 -16.40 -19.68
N HIS A 629 -51.97 -17.31 -18.71
CA HIS A 629 -50.97 -17.29 -17.64
C HIS A 629 -49.54 -17.44 -18.17
N ILE A 630 -49.31 -18.41 -19.06
CA ILE A 630 -48.00 -18.62 -19.70
C ILE A 630 -47.59 -17.35 -20.46
N ALA A 631 -48.49 -16.79 -21.27
CA ALA A 631 -48.23 -15.59 -22.06
C ALA A 631 -47.92 -14.36 -21.18
N SER A 632 -48.62 -14.18 -20.06
CA SER A 632 -48.33 -13.10 -19.11
C SER A 632 -46.94 -13.22 -18.46
N PHE A 633 -46.43 -14.45 -18.28
CA PHE A 633 -45.08 -14.70 -17.76
C PHE A 633 -43.96 -14.52 -18.79
N LEU A 634 -44.29 -14.29 -20.07
CA LEU A 634 -43.29 -14.01 -21.10
C LEU A 634 -42.83 -12.53 -21.10
N GLY A 635 -43.53 -11.67 -20.37
CA GLY A 635 -43.11 -10.31 -20.06
C GLY A 635 -41.93 -10.28 -19.08
N ASN A 636 -41.11 -9.23 -19.15
CA ASN A 636 -39.97 -9.01 -18.27
C ASN A 636 -40.41 -8.38 -16.94
N GLY A 637 -41.66 -7.91 -16.82
CA GLY A 637 -42.23 -7.33 -15.59
C GLY A 637 -41.57 -6.03 -15.13
N ARG A 638 -40.54 -5.57 -15.84
CA ARG A 638 -39.74 -4.38 -15.57
C ARG A 638 -39.97 -3.27 -16.61
N LEU A 639 -40.22 -3.66 -17.86
CA LEU A 639 -40.29 -2.75 -19.00
C LEU A 639 -41.70 -2.17 -19.15
N LEU A 640 -42.74 -3.00 -19.24
CA LEU A 640 -44.14 -2.57 -19.17
C LEU A 640 -44.74 -2.66 -17.77
N GLU A 641 -45.85 -1.97 -17.54
CA GLU A 641 -46.65 -2.16 -16.33
C GLU A 641 -47.33 -3.55 -16.36
N LYS A 642 -47.26 -4.29 -15.25
CA LYS A 642 -47.78 -5.67 -15.16
C LYS A 642 -49.25 -5.79 -15.61
N THR A 643 -50.08 -4.80 -15.27
CA THR A 643 -51.48 -4.74 -15.70
C THR A 643 -51.64 -4.64 -17.21
N VAL A 644 -50.69 -3.99 -17.90
CA VAL A 644 -50.65 -3.90 -19.36
C VAL A 644 -50.15 -5.21 -19.96
N GLU A 645 -49.11 -5.83 -19.39
CA GLU A 645 -48.62 -7.15 -19.82
C GLU A 645 -49.75 -8.20 -19.78
N ASP A 646 -50.45 -8.27 -18.64
CA ASP A 646 -51.61 -9.16 -18.45
C ASP A 646 -52.73 -8.83 -19.43
N HIS A 647 -53.07 -7.55 -19.61
CA HIS A 647 -54.12 -7.14 -20.54
C HIS A 647 -53.80 -7.54 -21.98
N VAL A 648 -52.58 -7.28 -22.44
CA VAL A 648 -52.11 -7.59 -23.80
C VAL A 648 -52.07 -9.09 -24.05
N ALA A 649 -51.55 -9.86 -23.09
CA ALA A 649 -51.55 -11.32 -23.15
C ALA A 649 -52.98 -11.87 -23.22
N LYS A 650 -53.86 -11.41 -22.33
CA LYS A 650 -55.26 -11.85 -22.29
C LYS A 650 -55.98 -11.53 -23.58
N GLU A 651 -55.88 -10.30 -24.05
CA GLU A 651 -56.56 -9.86 -25.27
C GLU A 651 -56.06 -10.64 -26.49
N ALA A 652 -54.75 -10.85 -26.61
CA ALA A 652 -54.16 -11.59 -27.71
C ALA A 652 -54.66 -13.05 -27.76
N VAL A 653 -54.77 -13.70 -26.60
CA VAL A 653 -55.35 -15.04 -26.46
C VAL A 653 -56.84 -15.02 -26.81
N GLU A 654 -57.60 -14.09 -26.24
CA GLU A 654 -59.04 -13.96 -26.45
C GLU A 654 -59.40 -13.67 -27.91
N GLY A 655 -58.60 -12.88 -28.63
CA GLY A 655 -58.81 -12.62 -30.05
C GLY A 655 -58.82 -13.90 -30.91
N ILE A 656 -57.94 -14.85 -30.60
CA ILE A 656 -57.85 -16.14 -31.32
C ILE A 656 -58.98 -17.08 -30.95
N PHE A 657 -59.33 -17.17 -29.66
CA PHE A 657 -60.40 -18.05 -29.16
C PHE A 657 -61.81 -17.56 -29.54
N ASN A 658 -62.03 -16.23 -29.57
CA ASN A 658 -63.33 -15.65 -29.90
C ASN A 658 -63.55 -15.44 -31.41
N GLY A 659 -62.64 -15.91 -32.26
CA GLY A 659 -62.77 -15.81 -33.72
C GLY A 659 -62.67 -14.38 -34.28
N LYS A 660 -62.27 -13.39 -33.48
CA LYS A 660 -61.99 -12.03 -33.94
C LYS A 660 -60.62 -12.00 -34.60
N ILE A 661 -60.56 -12.45 -35.85
CA ILE A 661 -59.39 -12.22 -36.71
C ILE A 661 -59.43 -10.76 -37.14
N GLY A 662 -58.53 -9.97 -36.57
CA GLY A 662 -58.12 -8.66 -37.06
C GLY A 662 -56.69 -8.74 -37.53
#